data_AF-B9DXA8-F1
#
_entry.id   AF-B9DXA8-F1
#
_cell.length_a   1.000
_cell.length_b   1.000
_cell.length_c   1.000
_cell.angle_alpha   90.00
_cell.angle_beta   90.00
_cell.angle_gamma   90.00
#
_symmetry.space_group_name_H-M   'P 1'
#
loop_
_entity.id
_entity.type
_entity.pdbx_description
1 polymer ?
#
loop_
_entity_poly.entity_id
_entity_poly.type
_entity_poly.pdbx_seq_one_letter_code
_entity_poly.pdbx_strand_id
1 'polypeptide(L)'
;MRLRKILGLIVGAVMLFSTTVFAESSYSLDQKRIFGKDRYETSSLISKNGWESASGVVICNGENFPDALCAAPLAKKYNAPILLVSKSGLSESTEEELSRLNPDKLIIIGGNGVIPDKVISEIKTAAPKASDVTRLGGTTRYDTSKMIADKVGKNSSIVLVSGKASSDALSISYIAANKGMPILLADRKEDVLEYSKDNSVEKAYIIGGESLVSKDIESIFKNTERIYGKDRYESSQKILDKFKDDINFGSIYPVSAQYNGVDQFADALSVSSLASKDCNPIILVSGTMNKDTVSIIKSKVDKDSKVIAIGGTSLVSENIVTSVVNVNSSSENDKPNKPSGGGGGGGSSNSNPFAGENGTVSSPYKVATAVQLNKVRSYLNKNFILTADIDLSSYANWEPIGAFKPLSDKPEDAETPDPKVAFSGTFNGNGHTISSVKIDRPESFATGLFGCTVGTEEKTGSIYNLTVENVNVTGFYLVGGVIGLQHGGCSVENITLTGNNKIQGLQGIGGIVGTSFEDVKSCTAVADIIVLGDDGACAGVLVGGTDCSSLIDCTVTGGSVTTEGNNCWGLGGLSGAVYSAVQVTNCHVNNVTITVPGDNDSFVGGLVGFTGTYGQDTPTSVTNCSSNTTINVSDSTTCVGGLVGGSKESSTGPIPSSFAIKDCTTTGTIAGGFESVGSITGYAYNSTVEDCTSTMTWNSGILEQIGIWEVIQPEDQAA
;
A
#
# COMPACT_ATOMS: atom_id res chain seq x y z
N MET A 1 25.37 -84.23 -22.30
CA MET A 1 24.07 -84.49 -21.61
C MET A 1 23.48 -83.12 -21.28
N ARG A 2 22.49 -82.58 -22.01
CA ARG A 2 21.04 -82.92 -22.06
C ARG A 2 20.37 -83.04 -20.68
N LEU A 3 19.39 -82.12 -20.46
CA LEU A 3 18.06 -82.29 -19.79
C LEU A 3 18.04 -82.57 -18.26
N ARG A 4 17.08 -82.17 -17.40
CA ARG A 4 15.86 -81.32 -17.41
C ARG A 4 15.21 -81.38 -16.00
N LYS A 5 14.60 -80.26 -15.52
CA LYS A 5 13.44 -80.11 -14.58
C LYS A 5 13.65 -80.58 -13.10
N ILE A 6 13.07 -80.02 -12.01
CA ILE A 6 11.69 -79.63 -11.61
C ILE A 6 11.82 -78.72 -10.34
N LEU A 7 11.22 -77.52 -10.27
CA LEU A 7 10.02 -77.13 -9.48
C LEU A 7 10.06 -77.40 -7.95
N GLY A 8 9.89 -76.37 -7.11
CA GLY A 8 9.49 -76.53 -5.69
C GLY A 8 9.85 -75.41 -4.70
N LEU A 9 8.83 -74.62 -4.31
CA LEU A 9 8.63 -73.91 -3.03
C LEU A 9 9.78 -73.09 -2.39
N ILE A 10 9.61 -71.76 -2.35
CA ILE A 10 9.78 -70.97 -1.11
C ILE A 10 8.57 -70.02 -1.00
N VAL A 11 7.70 -70.31 -0.04
CA VAL A 11 6.65 -69.42 0.49
C VAL A 11 7.13 -68.91 1.84
N GLY A 12 6.94 -67.61 2.11
CA GLY A 12 6.67 -67.14 3.47
C GLY A 12 7.57 -66.02 3.99
N ALA A 13 7.24 -64.77 3.62
CA ALA A 13 7.15 -63.60 4.53
C ALA A 13 7.10 -62.29 3.71
N VAL A 14 5.95 -62.02 3.06
CA VAL A 14 5.63 -60.66 2.63
C VAL A 14 4.92 -60.00 3.82
N MET A 15 5.62 -59.15 4.56
CA MET A 15 4.96 -58.21 5.46
C MET A 15 4.13 -57.26 4.60
N LEU A 16 2.81 -57.40 4.66
CA LEU A 16 1.86 -56.39 4.22
C LEU A 16 2.00 -55.17 5.15
N PHE A 17 2.91 -54.24 4.80
CA PHE A 17 2.73 -52.87 5.22
C PHE A 17 1.60 -52.29 4.37
N SER A 18 0.40 -52.24 4.93
CA SER A 18 -0.66 -51.38 4.44
C SER A 18 -0.18 -49.94 4.57
N THR A 19 0.47 -49.39 3.55
CA THR A 19 0.66 -47.94 3.47
C THR A 19 -0.72 -47.35 3.21
N THR A 20 -1.36 -46.85 4.26
CA THR A 20 -2.46 -45.93 4.13
C THR A 20 -1.92 -44.72 3.36
N VAL A 21 -2.20 -44.68 2.06
CA VAL A 21 -2.03 -43.48 1.25
C VAL A 21 -3.08 -42.49 1.80
N PHE A 22 -2.66 -41.58 2.66
CA PHE A 22 -3.47 -40.40 2.93
C PHE A 22 -3.42 -39.56 1.65
N ALA A 23 -4.55 -39.50 0.94
CA ALA A 23 -4.72 -38.47 -0.08
C ALA A 23 -4.66 -37.12 0.64
N GLU A 24 -3.60 -36.35 0.43
CA GLU A 24 -3.50 -35.00 0.97
C GLU A 24 -4.54 -34.10 0.30
N SER A 25 -5.37 -33.46 1.11
CA SER A 25 -6.43 -32.57 0.65
C SER A 25 -5.89 -31.17 0.42
N SER A 26 -5.93 -30.67 -0.82
CA SER A 26 -5.88 -29.24 -1.09
C SER A 26 -7.24 -28.63 -0.76
N TYR A 27 -7.25 -27.51 -0.05
CA TYR A 27 -8.47 -26.78 0.28
C TYR A 27 -8.21 -25.27 0.32
N SER A 28 -9.29 -24.50 0.25
CA SER A 28 -9.27 -23.04 0.33
C SER A 28 -10.02 -22.61 1.58
N LEU A 29 -9.45 -21.70 2.36
CA LEU A 29 -10.08 -21.19 3.58
C LEU A 29 -11.28 -20.28 3.25
N ASP A 30 -12.33 -20.36 4.07
CA ASP A 30 -13.45 -19.42 4.01
C ASP A 30 -12.97 -18.00 4.32
N GLN A 31 -13.46 -17.02 3.56
CA GLN A 31 -13.02 -15.63 3.64
C GLN A 31 -14.17 -14.73 4.07
N LYS A 32 -13.93 -13.92 5.09
CA LYS A 32 -14.87 -12.92 5.57
C LYS A 32 -14.16 -11.60 5.82
N ARG A 33 -14.91 -10.50 5.78
CA ARG A 33 -14.44 -9.19 6.20
C ARG A 33 -15.41 -8.58 7.20
N ILE A 34 -14.87 -7.92 8.22
CA ILE A 34 -15.63 -7.12 9.18
C ILE A 34 -15.05 -5.71 9.16
N PHE A 35 -15.82 -4.75 8.65
CA PHE A 35 -15.43 -3.35 8.55
C PHE A 35 -16.66 -2.46 8.49
N GLY A 36 -16.56 -1.25 9.05
CA GLY A 36 -17.53 -0.17 8.90
C GLY A 36 -16.88 1.07 8.28
N LYS A 37 -17.64 2.16 8.17
CA LYS A 37 -17.18 3.46 7.64
C LYS A 37 -16.10 4.11 8.51
N ASP A 38 -16.05 3.74 9.78
CA ASP A 38 -15.07 4.21 10.74
C ASP A 38 -14.75 3.13 11.80
N ARG A 39 -13.88 3.48 12.75
CA ARG A 39 -13.47 2.59 13.85
C ARG A 39 -14.60 2.22 14.81
N TYR A 40 -15.60 3.09 14.96
CA TYR A 40 -16.72 2.88 15.88
C TYR A 40 -17.69 1.87 15.27
N GLU A 41 -18.01 2.01 13.98
CA GLU A 41 -18.85 1.06 13.28
C GLU A 41 -18.14 -0.30 13.13
N THR A 42 -16.84 -0.31 12.83
CA THR A 42 -16.05 -1.56 12.84
C THR A 42 -16.11 -2.26 14.20
N SER A 43 -15.94 -1.52 15.31
CA SER A 43 -16.07 -2.10 16.66
C SER A 43 -17.47 -2.67 16.94
N SER A 44 -18.51 -2.00 16.46
CA SER A 44 -19.90 -2.44 16.58
C SER A 44 -20.19 -3.69 15.75
N LEU A 45 -19.63 -3.79 14.54
CA LEU A 45 -19.75 -4.98 13.68
C LEU A 45 -18.96 -6.17 14.22
N ILE A 46 -17.79 -5.95 14.83
CA ILE A 46 -17.06 -6.99 15.57
C ILE A 46 -17.93 -7.54 16.70
N SER A 47 -18.59 -6.66 17.46
CA SER A 47 -19.52 -7.06 18.51
C SER A 47 -20.69 -7.90 17.97
N LYS A 48 -21.35 -7.46 16.89
CA LYS A 48 -22.42 -8.23 16.22
C LYS A 48 -21.97 -9.62 15.76
N ASN A 49 -20.71 -9.77 15.37
CA ASN A 49 -20.16 -11.06 14.96
C ASN A 49 -19.88 -12.00 16.15
N GLY A 50 -19.54 -11.45 17.32
CA GLY A 50 -19.21 -12.25 18.49
C GLY A 50 -20.36 -12.49 19.46
N TRP A 51 -21.36 -11.61 19.50
CA TRP A 51 -22.37 -11.57 20.56
C TRP A 51 -23.76 -11.26 20.04
N GLU A 52 -24.68 -12.21 20.16
CA GLU A 52 -26.11 -11.94 20.00
C GLU A 52 -26.63 -11.05 21.14
N SER A 53 -26.11 -11.26 22.36
CA SER A 53 -26.28 -10.40 23.53
C SER A 53 -25.05 -10.49 24.43
N ALA A 54 -24.86 -9.50 25.31
CA ALA A 54 -23.77 -9.50 26.29
C ALA A 54 -24.24 -8.86 27.60
N SER A 55 -23.98 -9.53 28.74
CA SER A 55 -24.26 -8.94 30.05
C SER A 55 -23.30 -7.77 30.35
N GLY A 56 -22.04 -7.89 29.93
CA GLY A 56 -21.04 -6.83 30.07
C GLY A 56 -20.61 -6.25 28.73
N VAL A 57 -20.25 -4.96 28.74
CA VAL A 57 -19.52 -4.30 27.64
C VAL A 57 -18.33 -3.54 28.21
N VAL A 58 -17.17 -3.68 27.56
CA VAL A 58 -15.99 -2.88 27.83
C VAL A 58 -15.98 -1.67 26.91
N ILE A 59 -15.87 -0.47 27.47
CA ILE A 59 -15.88 0.79 26.73
C ILE A 59 -14.48 1.39 26.74
N CYS A 60 -13.96 1.65 25.55
CA CYS A 60 -12.65 2.25 25.34
C CYS A 60 -12.77 3.50 24.46
N ASN A 61 -11.84 4.45 24.63
CA ASN A 61 -11.74 5.56 23.69
C ASN A 61 -11.21 5.05 22.34
N GLY A 62 -11.77 5.49 21.22
CA GLY A 62 -11.35 5.05 19.88
C GLY A 62 -10.16 5.82 19.29
N GLU A 63 -9.83 6.99 19.84
CA GLU A 63 -8.86 7.95 19.30
C GLU A 63 -7.53 7.94 20.07
N ASN A 64 -7.58 7.80 21.40
CA ASN A 64 -6.43 7.76 22.29
C ASN A 64 -6.65 6.74 23.41
N PHE A 65 -6.05 5.56 23.25
CA PHE A 65 -6.35 4.39 24.08
C PHE A 65 -5.15 3.61 24.63
N PRO A 66 -4.06 4.27 25.07
CA PRO A 66 -2.97 3.55 25.72
C PRO A 66 -3.43 2.81 26.98
N ASP A 67 -4.45 3.34 27.66
CA ASP A 67 -5.09 2.75 28.83
C ASP A 67 -5.83 1.43 28.52
N ALA A 68 -6.26 1.23 27.27
CA ALA A 68 -7.08 0.10 26.87
C ALA A 68 -6.31 -1.09 26.29
N LEU A 69 -4.99 -0.95 26.06
CA LEU A 69 -4.16 -1.98 25.44
C LEU A 69 -4.16 -3.31 26.20
N CYS A 70 -4.47 -3.28 27.50
CA CYS A 70 -4.55 -4.44 28.38
C CYS A 70 -5.99 -4.91 28.66
N ALA A 71 -6.99 -4.41 27.93
CA ALA A 71 -8.40 -4.71 28.19
C ALA A 71 -8.84 -6.13 27.78
N ALA A 72 -8.15 -6.79 26.85
CA ALA A 72 -8.60 -8.06 26.28
C ALA A 72 -8.78 -9.20 27.32
N PRO A 73 -7.86 -9.43 28.29
CA PRO A 73 -8.09 -10.41 29.35
C PRO A 73 -9.32 -10.10 30.22
N LEU A 74 -9.61 -8.81 30.44
CA LEU A 74 -10.77 -8.39 31.20
C LEU A 74 -12.07 -8.59 30.40
N ALA A 75 -12.05 -8.23 29.10
CA ALA A 75 -13.15 -8.46 28.18
C ALA A 75 -13.49 -9.96 28.10
N LYS A 76 -12.47 -10.82 27.99
CA LYS A 76 -12.62 -12.28 28.01
C LYS A 76 -13.24 -12.78 29.32
N LYS A 77 -12.76 -12.31 30.48
CA LYS A 77 -13.30 -12.69 31.80
C LYS A 77 -14.82 -12.44 31.90
N TYR A 78 -15.29 -11.33 31.33
CA TYR A 78 -16.70 -10.97 31.34
C TYR A 78 -17.47 -11.42 30.10
N ASN A 79 -16.83 -12.15 29.17
CA ASN A 79 -17.38 -12.48 27.86
C ASN A 79 -18.04 -11.25 27.20
N ALA A 80 -17.32 -10.13 27.19
CA ALA A 80 -17.82 -8.83 26.80
C ALA A 80 -17.14 -8.33 25.50
N PRO A 81 -17.87 -7.71 24.56
CA PRO A 81 -17.25 -6.98 23.47
C PRO A 81 -16.53 -5.73 23.98
N ILE A 82 -15.53 -5.28 23.21
CA ILE A 82 -14.94 -3.94 23.35
C ILE A 82 -15.61 -3.03 22.32
N LEU A 83 -16.31 -2.00 22.79
CA LEU A 83 -16.88 -0.95 21.95
C LEU A 83 -16.09 0.36 22.11
N LEU A 84 -15.98 1.09 21.01
CA LEU A 84 -15.24 2.35 20.97
C LEU A 84 -16.19 3.56 21.08
N VAL A 85 -15.75 4.58 21.79
CA VAL A 85 -16.39 5.91 21.90
C VAL A 85 -15.38 7.03 21.61
N SER A 86 -15.86 8.22 21.27
CA SER A 86 -15.02 9.42 21.21
C SER A 86 -15.04 10.16 22.54
N LYS A 87 -14.07 11.05 22.75
CA LYS A 87 -14.14 12.05 23.83
C LYS A 87 -15.30 13.03 23.62
N SER A 88 -15.76 13.20 22.38
CA SER A 88 -16.85 14.10 22.02
C SER A 88 -18.24 13.53 22.35
N GLY A 89 -18.42 12.20 22.27
CA GLY A 89 -19.68 11.51 22.49
C GLY A 89 -19.70 10.10 21.89
N LEU A 90 -20.90 9.50 21.81
CA LEU A 90 -21.16 8.25 21.09
C LEU A 90 -21.31 8.51 19.58
N SER A 91 -20.84 7.57 18.77
CA SER A 91 -21.29 7.46 17.38
C SER A 91 -22.68 6.80 17.35
N GLU A 92 -23.45 7.06 16.29
CA GLU A 92 -24.73 6.39 16.03
C GLU A 92 -24.57 4.86 16.08
N SER A 93 -23.52 4.32 15.44
CA SER A 93 -23.26 2.87 15.44
C SER A 93 -23.00 2.30 16.83
N THR A 94 -22.29 3.03 17.70
CA THR A 94 -22.02 2.61 19.07
C THR A 94 -23.28 2.67 19.93
N GLU A 95 -24.10 3.70 19.75
CA GLU A 95 -25.38 3.86 20.45
C GLU A 95 -26.36 2.75 20.10
N GLU A 96 -26.51 2.44 18.81
CA GLU A 96 -27.32 1.33 18.33
C GLU A 96 -26.84 -0.01 18.88
N GLU A 97 -25.53 -0.24 18.90
CA GLU A 97 -24.97 -1.50 19.37
C GLU A 97 -25.13 -1.67 20.88
N LEU A 98 -24.94 -0.61 21.67
CA LEU A 98 -25.24 -0.62 23.11
C LEU A 98 -26.71 -0.92 23.38
N SER A 99 -27.61 -0.31 22.60
CA SER A 99 -29.05 -0.54 22.68
C SER A 99 -29.41 -1.99 22.33
N ARG A 100 -28.77 -2.55 21.30
CA ARG A 100 -28.97 -3.94 20.85
C ARG A 100 -28.49 -4.95 21.88
N LEU A 101 -27.29 -4.75 22.44
CA LEU A 101 -26.72 -5.63 23.46
C LEU A 101 -27.47 -5.53 24.79
N ASN A 102 -27.95 -4.32 25.12
CA ASN A 102 -28.65 -3.95 26.35
C ASN A 102 -28.00 -4.55 27.62
N PRO A 103 -26.71 -4.24 27.88
CA PRO A 103 -25.93 -4.86 28.95
C PRO A 103 -26.41 -4.44 30.34
N ASP A 104 -26.14 -5.27 31.35
CA ASP A 104 -26.33 -4.92 32.76
C ASP A 104 -25.07 -4.31 33.41
N LYS A 105 -23.91 -4.51 32.77
CA LYS A 105 -22.60 -4.06 33.26
C LYS A 105 -21.83 -3.29 32.19
N LEU A 106 -21.29 -2.13 32.58
CA LEU A 106 -20.41 -1.30 31.76
C LEU A 106 -19.05 -1.15 32.45
N ILE A 107 -17.98 -1.46 31.72
CA ILE A 107 -16.61 -1.34 32.22
C ILE A 107 -15.91 -0.26 31.41
N ILE A 108 -15.75 0.92 31.99
CA ILE A 108 -15.15 2.07 31.32
C ILE A 108 -13.63 2.06 31.54
N ILE A 109 -12.85 2.00 30.47
CA ILE A 109 -11.39 1.99 30.54
C ILE A 109 -10.82 3.39 30.29
N GLY A 110 -10.10 3.90 31.28
CA GLY A 110 -9.49 5.22 31.26
C GLY A 110 -10.19 6.24 32.17
N GLY A 111 -9.42 7.26 32.57
CA GLY A 111 -9.89 8.34 33.44
C GLY A 111 -10.87 9.29 32.74
N ASN A 112 -11.37 10.28 33.48
CA ASN A 112 -12.31 11.30 32.96
C ASN A 112 -11.72 12.12 31.79
N GLY A 113 -10.39 12.29 31.75
CA GLY A 113 -9.71 12.97 30.64
C GLY A 113 -9.72 12.20 29.31
N VAL A 114 -9.95 10.88 29.36
CA VAL A 114 -9.99 9.95 28.21
C VAL A 114 -11.42 9.67 27.79
N ILE A 115 -12.30 9.35 28.75
CA ILE A 115 -13.74 9.18 28.54
C ILE A 115 -14.47 10.08 29.54
N PRO A 116 -14.94 11.26 29.13
CA PRO A 116 -15.60 12.21 30.02
C PRO A 116 -16.93 11.68 30.59
N ASP A 117 -17.32 12.16 31.77
CA ASP A 117 -18.58 11.75 32.43
C ASP A 117 -19.84 12.07 31.60
N LYS A 118 -19.79 13.08 30.72
CA LYS A 118 -20.86 13.34 29.75
C LYS A 118 -21.09 12.14 28.82
N VAL A 119 -20.00 11.52 28.34
CA VAL A 119 -20.05 10.35 27.46
C VAL A 119 -20.59 9.15 28.22
N ILE A 120 -20.22 8.98 29.50
CA ILE A 120 -20.83 7.94 30.36
C ILE A 120 -22.35 8.13 30.49
N SER A 121 -22.82 9.38 30.57
CA SER A 121 -24.25 9.67 30.66
C SER A 121 -24.98 9.30 29.36
N GLU A 122 -24.37 9.56 28.21
CA GLU A 122 -24.86 9.09 26.90
C GLU A 122 -24.89 7.54 26.82
N ILE A 123 -23.82 6.86 27.24
CA ILE A 123 -23.75 5.38 27.27
C ILE A 123 -24.87 4.80 28.13
N LYS A 124 -25.12 5.37 29.32
CA LYS A 124 -26.21 4.92 30.21
C LYS A 124 -27.59 5.14 29.61
N THR A 125 -27.74 6.18 28.79
CA THR A 125 -28.99 6.44 28.06
C THR A 125 -29.23 5.39 26.98
N ALA A 126 -28.17 5.04 26.23
CA ALA A 126 -28.20 3.98 25.21
C ALA A 126 -28.36 2.56 25.81
N ALA A 127 -27.85 2.33 27.03
CA ALA A 127 -27.93 1.06 27.74
C ALA A 127 -28.69 1.21 29.08
N PRO A 128 -30.01 1.42 29.07
CA PRO A 128 -30.79 1.73 30.28
C PRO A 128 -30.83 0.61 31.31
N LYS A 129 -30.50 -0.64 30.93
CA LYS A 129 -30.39 -1.78 31.84
C LYS A 129 -29.08 -1.80 32.63
N ALA A 130 -28.09 -0.99 32.26
CA ALA A 130 -26.78 -0.96 32.90
C ALA A 130 -26.89 -0.46 34.35
N SER A 131 -26.80 -1.41 35.29
CA SER A 131 -26.93 -1.15 36.73
C SER A 131 -25.56 -1.15 37.44
N ASP A 132 -24.55 -1.79 36.84
CA ASP A 132 -23.18 -1.81 37.32
C ASP A 132 -22.26 -1.09 36.33
N VAL A 133 -21.92 0.17 36.62
CA VAL A 133 -20.97 0.96 35.81
C VAL A 133 -19.70 1.16 36.61
N THR A 134 -18.63 0.48 36.19
CA THR A 134 -17.31 0.53 36.82
C THR A 134 -16.31 1.25 35.91
N ARG A 135 -15.65 2.29 36.41
CA ARG A 135 -14.52 2.94 35.72
C ARG A 135 -13.19 2.42 36.25
N LEU A 136 -12.29 2.02 35.34
CA LEU A 136 -10.91 1.63 35.61
C LEU A 136 -9.99 2.63 34.91
N GLY A 137 -9.53 3.64 35.65
CA GLY A 137 -8.67 4.70 35.11
C GLY A 137 -7.85 5.34 36.20
N GLY A 138 -6.53 5.13 36.16
CA GLY A 138 -5.58 5.72 37.07
C GLY A 138 -4.99 7.04 36.57
N THR A 139 -4.00 7.56 37.29
CA THR A 139 -3.28 8.78 36.92
C THR A 139 -2.45 8.62 35.64
N THR A 140 -1.97 7.40 35.38
CA THR A 140 -1.19 7.06 34.20
C THR A 140 -1.69 5.76 33.57
N ARG A 141 -1.28 5.48 32.33
CA ARG A 141 -1.58 4.21 31.64
C ARG A 141 -1.09 2.99 32.42
N TYR A 142 0.02 3.14 33.16
CA TYR A 142 0.58 2.10 34.02
C TYR A 142 -0.34 1.80 35.21
N ASP A 143 -0.87 2.84 35.86
CA ASP A 143 -1.84 2.70 36.95
C ASP A 143 -3.15 2.05 36.46
N THR A 144 -3.66 2.51 35.31
CA THR A 144 -4.85 1.92 34.69
C THR A 144 -4.63 0.42 34.39
N SER A 145 -3.45 0.04 33.89
CA SER A 145 -3.13 -1.36 33.62
C SER A 145 -3.12 -2.24 34.88
N LYS A 146 -2.67 -1.72 36.03
CA LYS A 146 -2.74 -2.43 37.31
C LYS A 146 -4.18 -2.62 37.77
N MET A 147 -5.02 -1.59 37.67
CA MET A 147 -6.44 -1.68 38.02
C MET A 147 -7.18 -2.71 37.16
N ILE A 148 -6.86 -2.76 35.87
CA ILE A 148 -7.37 -3.78 34.95
C ILE A 148 -6.87 -5.16 35.37
N ALA A 149 -5.58 -5.30 35.67
CA ALA A 149 -4.95 -6.55 36.08
C ALA A 149 -5.55 -7.11 37.39
N ASP A 150 -5.80 -6.26 38.39
CA ASP A 150 -6.50 -6.64 39.63
C ASP A 150 -7.91 -7.16 39.33
N LYS A 151 -8.60 -6.54 38.37
CA LYS A 151 -9.95 -6.96 37.97
C LYS A 151 -9.95 -8.24 37.13
N VAL A 152 -8.90 -8.50 36.36
CA VAL A 152 -8.67 -9.80 35.69
C VAL A 152 -8.48 -10.89 36.73
N GLY A 153 -7.63 -10.65 37.73
CA GLY A 153 -7.41 -11.54 38.88
C GLY A 153 -6.01 -12.14 38.91
N LYS A 154 -5.73 -12.91 39.98
CA LYS A 154 -4.40 -13.47 40.25
C LYS A 154 -4.01 -14.55 39.24
N ASN A 155 -2.78 -14.43 38.72
CA ASN A 155 -2.12 -15.44 37.90
C ASN A 155 -0.62 -15.44 38.25
N SER A 156 0.00 -16.62 38.37
CA SER A 156 1.44 -16.72 38.64
C SER A 156 2.29 -16.29 37.43
N SER A 157 1.67 -16.15 36.25
CA SER A 157 2.26 -15.63 35.03
C SER A 157 1.58 -14.33 34.60
N ILE A 158 2.37 -13.33 34.20
CA ILE A 158 1.88 -12.07 33.60
C ILE A 158 2.53 -11.80 32.26
N VAL A 159 1.94 -10.88 31.51
CA VAL A 159 2.54 -10.30 30.31
C VAL A 159 2.92 -8.85 30.60
N LEU A 160 4.15 -8.48 30.24
CA LEU A 160 4.68 -7.12 30.36
C LEU A 160 4.93 -6.56 28.96
N VAL A 161 4.39 -5.38 28.70
CA VAL A 161 4.57 -4.65 27.42
C VAL A 161 4.87 -3.19 27.71
N SER A 162 5.62 -2.50 26.84
CA SER A 162 5.87 -1.07 27.05
C SER A 162 4.58 -0.27 26.92
N GLY A 163 4.44 0.76 27.75
CA GLY A 163 3.36 1.73 27.62
C GLY A 163 3.41 2.51 26.31
N LYS A 164 4.51 2.43 25.56
CA LYS A 164 4.74 3.14 24.29
C LYS A 164 4.54 2.26 23.04
N ALA A 165 4.31 0.95 23.21
CA ALA A 165 4.30 -0.01 22.11
C ALA A 165 2.95 -0.76 22.00
N SER A 166 1.96 -0.12 21.40
CA SER A 166 0.59 -0.66 21.26
C SER A 166 0.53 -2.00 20.50
N SER A 167 1.37 -2.18 19.49
CA SER A 167 1.42 -3.40 18.67
C SER A 167 1.78 -4.65 19.47
N ASP A 168 2.67 -4.52 20.45
CA ASP A 168 3.14 -5.65 21.26
C ASP A 168 2.03 -6.14 22.18
N ALA A 169 1.32 -5.21 22.82
CA ALA A 169 0.16 -5.50 23.66
C ALA A 169 -0.96 -6.21 22.88
N LEU A 170 -1.26 -5.73 21.67
CA LEU A 170 -2.34 -6.26 20.85
C LEU A 170 -1.99 -7.64 20.26
N SER A 171 -0.73 -7.87 19.89
CA SER A 171 -0.27 -9.15 19.33
C SER A 171 -0.31 -10.31 20.32
N ILE A 172 -0.14 -10.05 21.62
CA ILE A 172 -0.21 -11.07 22.69
C ILE A 172 -1.59 -11.17 23.34
N SER A 173 -2.51 -10.25 23.02
CA SER A 173 -3.76 -10.03 23.75
C SER A 173 -4.64 -11.28 23.89
N TYR A 174 -4.88 -12.01 22.79
CA TYR A 174 -5.72 -13.20 22.75
C TYR A 174 -5.11 -14.39 23.51
N ILE A 175 -3.78 -14.53 23.50
CA ILE A 175 -3.04 -15.55 24.26
C ILE A 175 -3.12 -15.24 25.76
N ALA A 176 -2.85 -13.99 26.13
CA ALA A 176 -2.91 -13.53 27.52
C ALA A 176 -4.32 -13.71 28.08
N ALA A 177 -5.34 -13.30 27.33
CA ALA A 177 -6.72 -13.46 27.72
C ALA A 177 -7.13 -14.92 27.91
N ASN A 178 -6.75 -15.81 26.98
CA ASN A 178 -7.10 -17.22 27.07
C ASN A 178 -6.38 -17.94 28.21
N LYS A 179 -5.13 -17.57 28.51
CA LYS A 179 -4.37 -18.10 29.66
C LYS A 179 -4.68 -17.38 30.99
N GLY A 180 -5.62 -16.43 30.98
CA GLY A 180 -5.98 -15.63 32.15
C GLY A 180 -4.82 -14.80 32.71
N MET A 181 -3.81 -14.49 31.89
CA MET A 181 -2.65 -13.68 32.29
C MET A 181 -3.01 -12.20 32.17
N PRO A 182 -2.88 -11.42 33.26
CA PRO A 182 -2.96 -9.97 33.16
C PRO A 182 -1.86 -9.41 32.25
N ILE A 183 -2.23 -8.40 31.45
CA ILE A 183 -1.27 -7.59 30.70
C ILE A 183 -1.02 -6.32 31.51
N LEU A 184 0.23 -6.04 31.84
CA LEU A 184 0.65 -4.83 32.52
C LEU A 184 1.53 -4.01 31.59
N LEU A 185 1.31 -2.69 31.60
CA LEU A 185 2.22 -1.77 30.95
C LEU A 185 3.42 -1.57 31.87
N ALA A 186 4.64 -1.62 31.33
CA ALA A 186 5.88 -1.45 32.07
C ALA A 186 7.01 -0.99 31.14
N ASP A 187 7.61 0.16 31.44
CA ASP A 187 8.85 0.59 30.78
C ASP A 187 10.05 0.34 31.72
N ARG A 188 9.81 0.44 33.03
CA ARG A 188 10.81 0.32 34.09
C ARG A 188 10.35 -0.62 35.20
N LYS A 189 11.30 -1.04 36.03
CA LYS A 189 11.09 -1.98 37.14
C LYS A 189 10.02 -1.49 38.12
N GLU A 190 10.03 -0.20 38.43
CA GLU A 190 9.14 0.43 39.40
C GLU A 190 7.68 0.38 38.97
N ASP A 191 7.43 0.34 37.66
CA ASP A 191 6.08 0.35 37.11
C ASP A 191 5.31 -0.93 37.51
N VAL A 192 5.99 -2.06 37.79
CA VAL A 192 5.34 -3.36 38.09
C VAL A 192 5.81 -4.05 39.38
N LEU A 193 6.79 -3.48 40.08
CA LEU A 193 7.41 -4.11 41.26
C LEU A 193 6.41 -4.45 42.37
N GLU A 194 5.57 -3.49 42.76
CA GLU A 194 4.59 -3.65 43.84
C GLU A 194 3.52 -4.67 43.47
N TYR A 195 2.86 -4.47 42.31
CA TYR A 195 1.85 -5.39 41.79
C TYR A 195 2.36 -6.84 41.73
N SER A 196 3.59 -7.03 41.23
CA SER A 196 4.17 -8.36 41.05
C SER A 196 4.41 -9.08 42.38
N LYS A 197 4.83 -8.34 43.42
CA LYS A 197 5.02 -8.88 44.77
C LYS A 197 3.69 -9.24 45.43
N ASP A 198 2.73 -8.32 45.40
CA ASP A 198 1.43 -8.49 46.07
C ASP A 198 0.61 -9.63 45.48
N ASN A 199 0.80 -9.89 44.18
CA ASN A 199 0.16 -10.97 43.47
C ASN A 199 1.01 -12.25 43.35
N SER A 200 2.19 -12.29 43.99
CA SER A 200 3.09 -13.46 44.00
C SER A 200 3.39 -13.99 42.59
N VAL A 201 3.65 -13.08 41.66
CA VAL A 201 3.96 -13.42 40.27
C VAL A 201 5.32 -14.10 40.20
N GLU A 202 5.38 -15.27 39.56
CA GLU A 202 6.61 -16.05 39.42
C GLU A 202 7.23 -15.94 38.02
N LYS A 203 6.38 -15.79 36.99
CA LYS A 203 6.78 -15.75 35.59
C LYS A 203 6.31 -14.46 34.89
N ALA A 204 7.18 -13.86 34.10
CA ALA A 204 6.81 -12.76 33.20
C ALA A 204 7.18 -13.07 31.74
N TYR A 205 6.20 -12.96 30.84
CA TYR A 205 6.45 -12.83 29.41
C TYR A 205 6.64 -11.37 29.07
N ILE A 206 7.83 -10.98 28.62
CA ILE A 206 8.17 -9.60 28.29
C ILE A 206 8.10 -9.44 26.78
N ILE A 207 7.15 -8.66 26.28
CA ILE A 207 7.01 -8.40 24.85
C ILE A 207 7.63 -7.05 24.53
N GLY A 208 8.65 -7.06 23.68
CA GLY A 208 9.42 -5.87 23.31
C GLY A 208 10.89 -5.94 23.74
N GLY A 209 11.74 -5.26 22.97
CA GLY A 209 13.18 -5.19 23.21
C GLY A 209 13.55 -4.38 24.46
N GLU A 210 14.83 -4.44 24.85
CA GLU A 210 15.34 -3.79 26.07
C GLU A 210 15.21 -2.25 26.05
N SER A 211 15.12 -1.63 24.87
CA SER A 211 14.90 -0.19 24.71
C SER A 211 13.47 0.26 25.03
N LEU A 212 12.50 -0.66 24.97
CA LEU A 212 11.09 -0.40 25.27
C LEU A 212 10.73 -0.82 26.69
N VAL A 213 11.20 -2.01 27.10
CA VAL A 213 10.97 -2.58 28.42
C VAL A 213 12.34 -2.89 29.03
N SER A 214 12.75 -2.10 30.03
CA SER A 214 14.08 -2.22 30.65
C SER A 214 14.41 -3.65 31.05
N LYS A 215 15.65 -4.08 30.82
CA LYS A 215 16.15 -5.39 31.24
C LYS A 215 16.08 -5.60 32.76
N ASP A 216 16.18 -4.51 33.53
CA ASP A 216 16.17 -4.57 35.00
C ASP A 216 14.85 -5.12 35.59
N ILE A 217 13.75 -5.03 34.83
CA ILE A 217 12.45 -5.63 35.18
C ILE A 217 12.59 -7.14 35.43
N GLU A 218 13.49 -7.81 34.70
CA GLU A 218 13.62 -9.26 34.77
C GLU A 218 14.05 -9.73 36.17
N SER A 219 14.79 -8.89 36.90
CA SER A 219 15.23 -9.16 38.27
C SER A 219 14.08 -9.31 39.30
N ILE A 220 12.84 -8.94 38.93
CA ILE A 220 11.67 -9.11 39.81
C ILE A 220 11.21 -10.57 39.85
N PHE A 221 11.36 -11.30 38.75
CA PHE A 221 10.69 -12.58 38.53
C PHE A 221 11.66 -13.75 38.63
N LYS A 222 11.13 -14.91 39.04
CA LYS A 222 11.93 -16.15 39.05
C LYS A 222 12.22 -16.64 37.63
N ASN A 223 11.25 -16.48 36.74
CA ASN A 223 11.32 -16.90 35.35
C ASN A 223 10.89 -15.76 34.43
N THR A 224 11.68 -15.48 33.40
CA THR A 224 11.35 -14.49 32.38
C THR A 224 11.54 -15.07 30.99
N GLU A 225 10.67 -14.67 30.07
CA GLU A 225 10.82 -14.94 28.65
C GLU A 225 10.57 -13.67 27.87
N ARG A 226 11.62 -13.13 27.23
CA ARG A 226 11.51 -11.95 26.39
C ARG A 226 11.31 -12.34 24.93
N ILE A 227 10.27 -11.79 24.30
CA ILE A 227 9.89 -12.06 22.91
C ILE A 227 9.80 -10.73 22.17
N TYR A 228 10.62 -10.56 21.13
CA TYR A 228 10.63 -9.35 20.32
C TYR A 228 11.28 -9.58 18.95
N GLY A 229 10.80 -8.86 17.96
CA GLY A 229 11.38 -8.75 16.63
C GLY A 229 12.11 -7.43 16.42
N LYS A 230 12.67 -7.24 15.22
CA LYS A 230 13.25 -5.94 14.82
C LYS A 230 12.18 -4.85 14.65
N ASP A 231 10.94 -5.26 14.39
CA ASP A 231 9.78 -4.42 14.18
C ASP A 231 8.52 -5.07 14.78
N ARG A 232 7.39 -4.36 14.71
CA ARG A 232 6.10 -4.81 15.26
C ARG A 232 5.56 -6.08 14.60
N TYR A 233 5.86 -6.31 13.32
CA TYR A 233 5.35 -7.45 12.57
C TYR A 233 6.17 -8.71 12.89
N GLU A 234 7.48 -8.57 13.03
CA GLU A 234 8.36 -9.65 13.49
C GLU A 234 8.11 -9.98 14.97
N SER A 235 7.85 -8.98 15.84
CA SER A 235 7.39 -9.24 17.21
C SER A 235 6.10 -10.07 17.22
N SER A 236 5.11 -9.66 16.41
CA SER A 236 3.84 -10.39 16.24
C SER A 236 4.07 -11.83 15.74
N GLN A 237 4.95 -12.02 14.75
CA GLN A 237 5.33 -13.33 14.22
C GLN A 237 6.00 -14.22 15.28
N LYS A 238 6.94 -13.68 16.07
CA LYS A 238 7.63 -14.43 17.13
C LYS A 238 6.69 -14.83 18.27
N ILE A 239 5.72 -13.97 18.60
CA ILE A 239 4.65 -14.31 19.54
C ILE A 239 3.82 -15.46 18.98
N LEU A 240 3.38 -15.35 17.72
CA LEU A 240 2.62 -16.41 17.04
C LEU A 240 3.39 -17.74 17.04
N ASP A 241 4.67 -17.74 16.66
CA ASP A 241 5.49 -18.96 16.61
C ASP A 241 5.68 -19.58 18.00
N LYS A 242 5.94 -18.75 19.02
CA LYS A 242 6.13 -19.20 20.40
C LYS A 242 4.93 -19.94 20.95
N PHE A 243 3.73 -19.45 20.63
CA PHE A 243 2.47 -19.95 21.19
C PHE A 243 1.63 -20.75 20.20
N LYS A 244 2.14 -21.08 19.01
CA LYS A 244 1.39 -21.76 17.93
C LYS A 244 0.70 -23.06 18.31
N ASP A 245 1.16 -23.74 19.37
CA ASP A 245 0.55 -24.97 19.87
C ASP A 245 -0.59 -24.72 20.89
N ASP A 246 -0.68 -23.49 21.42
CA ASP A 246 -1.73 -23.02 22.34
C ASP A 246 -2.84 -22.22 21.63
N ILE A 247 -2.68 -21.97 20.32
CA ILE A 247 -3.54 -21.08 19.52
C ILE A 247 -4.53 -21.90 18.71
N ASN A 248 -5.77 -21.42 18.65
CA ASN A 248 -6.80 -22.00 17.79
C ASN A 248 -6.81 -21.30 16.43
N PHE A 249 -6.38 -22.00 15.39
CA PHE A 249 -6.35 -21.48 14.01
C PHE A 249 -7.69 -21.63 13.27
N GLY A 250 -8.81 -21.90 13.96
CA GLY A 250 -10.14 -21.96 13.36
C GLY A 250 -10.62 -20.62 12.77
N SER A 251 -10.15 -19.49 13.31
CA SER A 251 -10.33 -18.17 12.68
C SER A 251 -9.05 -17.38 12.81
N ILE A 252 -8.63 -16.73 11.73
CA ILE A 252 -7.43 -15.88 11.68
C ILE A 252 -7.90 -14.46 11.43
N TYR A 253 -7.41 -13.51 12.22
CA TYR A 253 -7.80 -12.10 12.14
C TYR A 253 -6.63 -11.22 11.69
N PRO A 254 -6.36 -11.10 10.37
CA PRO A 254 -5.46 -10.07 9.87
C PRO A 254 -6.06 -8.69 10.16
N VAL A 255 -5.26 -7.82 10.78
CA VAL A 255 -5.65 -6.45 11.13
C VAL A 255 -4.48 -5.51 10.92
N SER A 256 -4.75 -4.34 10.34
CA SER A 256 -3.69 -3.37 10.08
C SER A 256 -3.07 -2.88 11.39
N ALA A 257 -1.75 -2.70 11.41
CA ALA A 257 -1.07 -1.98 12.47
C ALA A 257 -0.75 -0.53 12.09
N GLN A 258 -0.82 -0.19 10.80
CA GLN A 258 -0.40 1.11 10.27
C GLN A 258 -1.03 1.39 8.90
N TYR A 259 -1.39 2.65 8.65
CA TYR A 259 -1.83 3.17 7.36
C TYR A 259 -1.12 4.49 7.09
N ASN A 260 -0.42 4.61 5.94
CA ASN A 260 0.35 5.80 5.55
C ASN A 260 1.28 6.33 6.67
N GLY A 261 2.00 5.44 7.34
CA GLY A 261 2.90 5.80 8.44
C GLY A 261 2.19 6.07 9.79
N VAL A 262 0.86 6.17 9.80
CA VAL A 262 0.07 6.44 11.01
C VAL A 262 -0.42 5.13 11.64
N ASP A 263 -0.22 4.99 12.94
CA ASP A 263 -0.65 3.82 13.71
C ASP A 263 -2.18 3.63 13.66
N GLN A 264 -2.63 2.41 13.32
CA GLN A 264 -4.06 2.05 13.20
C GLN A 264 -4.43 0.89 14.12
N PHE A 265 -4.57 1.17 15.43
CA PHE A 265 -4.75 0.11 16.42
C PHE A 265 -6.18 -0.03 16.97
N ALA A 266 -7.10 0.83 16.58
CA ALA A 266 -8.48 0.82 17.10
C ALA A 266 -9.24 -0.48 16.74
N ASP A 267 -9.06 -0.95 15.50
CA ASP A 267 -9.65 -2.19 15.01
C ASP A 267 -9.03 -3.42 15.71
N ALA A 268 -7.71 -3.41 15.88
CA ALA A 268 -6.98 -4.45 16.60
C ALA A 268 -7.39 -4.53 18.09
N LEU A 269 -7.60 -3.38 18.73
CA LEU A 269 -8.14 -3.31 20.09
C LEU A 269 -9.54 -3.91 20.16
N SER A 270 -10.43 -3.57 19.22
CA SER A 270 -11.81 -4.06 19.22
C SER A 270 -11.87 -5.58 18.98
N VAL A 271 -11.18 -6.07 17.95
CA VAL A 271 -11.17 -7.51 17.62
C VAL A 271 -10.46 -8.34 18.69
N SER A 272 -9.62 -7.75 19.54
CA SER A 272 -8.98 -8.48 20.63
C SER A 272 -9.97 -9.19 21.55
N SER A 273 -11.16 -8.60 21.77
CA SER A 273 -12.23 -9.23 22.55
C SER A 273 -12.82 -10.47 21.86
N LEU A 274 -13.06 -10.38 20.54
CA LEU A 274 -13.59 -11.47 19.72
C LEU A 274 -12.57 -12.60 19.58
N ALA A 275 -11.34 -12.27 19.23
CA ALA A 275 -10.23 -13.21 19.07
C ALA A 275 -9.94 -13.98 20.38
N SER A 276 -10.08 -13.31 21.53
CA SER A 276 -9.88 -13.93 22.84
C SER A 276 -10.92 -15.01 23.18
N LYS A 277 -12.10 -15.03 22.53
CA LYS A 277 -13.17 -16.01 22.84
C LYS A 277 -12.69 -17.45 22.65
N ASP A 278 -11.91 -17.69 21.60
CA ASP A 278 -11.44 -19.03 21.26
C ASP A 278 -9.91 -19.12 21.11
N CYS A 279 -9.16 -18.11 21.55
CA CYS A 279 -7.70 -18.02 21.37
C CYS A 279 -7.31 -18.00 19.88
N ASN A 280 -8.05 -17.24 19.08
CA ASN A 280 -7.80 -17.08 17.66
C ASN A 280 -6.71 -16.04 17.39
N PRO A 281 -5.80 -16.27 16.43
CA PRO A 281 -4.69 -15.38 16.21
C PRO A 281 -5.11 -14.04 15.60
N ILE A 282 -4.65 -12.96 16.23
CA ILE A 282 -4.61 -11.61 15.66
C ILE A 282 -3.27 -11.46 14.95
N ILE A 283 -3.30 -11.15 13.66
CA ILE A 283 -2.11 -11.00 12.83
C ILE A 283 -1.97 -9.54 12.43
N LEU A 284 -0.95 -8.88 12.95
CA LEU A 284 -0.63 -7.50 12.56
C LEU A 284 -0.03 -7.47 11.15
N VAL A 285 -0.56 -6.60 10.30
CA VAL A 285 -0.14 -6.47 8.89
C VAL A 285 0.04 -5.01 8.48
N SER A 286 0.85 -4.78 7.44
CA SER A 286 0.92 -3.52 6.70
C SER A 286 1.22 -3.80 5.23
N GLY A 287 0.21 -3.61 4.37
CA GLY A 287 0.31 -3.89 2.93
C GLY A 287 0.46 -5.38 2.55
N THR A 288 1.25 -6.17 3.29
CA THR A 288 1.51 -7.60 3.09
C THR A 288 1.65 -8.35 4.43
N MET A 289 1.61 -9.69 4.39
CA MET A 289 1.91 -10.56 5.53
C MET A 289 3.30 -11.19 5.38
N ASN A 290 4.09 -11.20 6.46
CA ASN A 290 5.42 -11.83 6.47
C ASN A 290 5.33 -13.33 6.12
N LYS A 291 6.26 -13.83 5.30
CA LYS A 291 6.30 -15.23 4.83
C LYS A 291 6.37 -16.26 5.97
N ASP A 292 7.08 -15.94 7.05
CA ASP A 292 7.18 -16.82 8.22
C ASP A 292 5.84 -16.90 8.95
N THR A 293 5.15 -15.77 9.09
CA THR A 293 3.77 -15.71 9.61
C THR A 293 2.83 -16.55 8.75
N VAL A 294 2.88 -16.39 7.42
CA VAL A 294 2.08 -17.19 6.48
C VAL A 294 2.40 -18.67 6.63
N SER A 295 3.67 -19.04 6.77
CA SER A 295 4.12 -20.43 6.90
C SER A 295 3.61 -21.06 8.21
N ILE A 296 3.66 -20.32 9.31
CA ILE A 296 3.10 -20.77 10.60
C ILE A 296 1.60 -21.00 10.47
N ILE A 297 0.86 -20.03 9.91
CA ILE A 297 -0.59 -20.15 9.72
C ILE A 297 -0.91 -21.38 8.86
N LYS A 298 -0.28 -21.51 7.68
CA LYS A 298 -0.51 -22.64 6.76
C LYS A 298 -0.18 -24.00 7.38
N SER A 299 0.75 -24.06 8.33
CA SER A 299 1.08 -25.29 9.05
C SER A 299 0.05 -25.71 10.10
N LYS A 300 -0.90 -24.82 10.45
CA LYS A 300 -1.83 -25.00 11.58
C LYS A 300 -3.31 -24.95 11.20
N VAL A 301 -3.64 -24.37 10.06
CA VAL A 301 -5.02 -24.31 9.55
C VAL A 301 -5.49 -25.65 8.99
N ASP A 302 -6.81 -25.83 8.96
CA ASP A 302 -7.50 -26.93 8.28
C ASP A 302 -8.62 -26.41 7.36
N LYS A 303 -9.37 -27.31 6.73
CA LYS A 303 -10.45 -26.97 5.79
C LYS A 303 -11.61 -26.17 6.41
N ASP A 304 -11.76 -26.22 7.72
CA ASP A 304 -12.82 -25.55 8.46
C ASP A 304 -12.34 -24.19 9.03
N SER A 305 -11.02 -23.91 8.96
CA SER A 305 -10.43 -22.62 9.29
C SER A 305 -10.94 -21.50 8.38
N LYS A 306 -10.97 -20.28 8.93
CA LYS A 306 -11.43 -19.07 8.23
C LYS A 306 -10.45 -17.92 8.35
N VAL A 307 -10.35 -17.10 7.32
CA VAL A 307 -9.62 -15.83 7.37
C VAL A 307 -10.65 -14.70 7.42
N ILE A 308 -10.62 -13.93 8.50
CA ILE A 308 -11.56 -12.85 8.77
C ILE A 308 -10.79 -11.54 8.84
N ALA A 309 -10.74 -10.82 7.72
CA ALA A 309 -10.08 -9.51 7.63
C ALA A 309 -10.83 -8.48 8.48
N ILE A 310 -10.09 -7.72 9.30
CA ILE A 310 -10.64 -6.65 10.13
C ILE A 310 -10.21 -5.30 9.57
N GLY A 311 -11.18 -4.45 9.26
CA GLY A 311 -10.97 -3.15 8.63
C GLY A 311 -11.18 -3.20 7.10
N GLY A 312 -11.29 -2.01 6.52
CA GLY A 312 -11.49 -1.83 5.07
C GLY A 312 -10.32 -2.38 4.24
N THR A 313 -10.51 -2.48 2.92
CA THR A 313 -9.49 -3.00 1.99
C THR A 313 -8.23 -2.13 1.91
N SER A 314 -8.32 -0.84 2.24
CA SER A 314 -7.16 0.06 2.39
C SER A 314 -6.27 -0.28 3.59
N LEU A 315 -6.86 -0.81 4.67
CA LEU A 315 -6.15 -1.23 5.88
C LEU A 315 -5.64 -2.67 5.76
N VAL A 316 -6.51 -3.58 5.29
CA VAL A 316 -6.20 -5.01 5.10
C VAL A 316 -6.60 -5.41 3.68
N SER A 317 -5.63 -5.40 2.76
CA SER A 317 -5.85 -5.71 1.34
C SER A 317 -6.26 -7.16 1.11
N GLU A 318 -6.90 -7.43 -0.03
CA GLU A 318 -7.21 -8.81 -0.46
C GLU A 318 -5.94 -9.65 -0.68
N ASN A 319 -4.80 -9.01 -0.96
CA ASN A 319 -3.51 -9.70 -1.05
C ASN A 319 -3.06 -10.27 0.31
N ILE A 320 -3.32 -9.55 1.40
CA ILE A 320 -3.07 -10.05 2.76
C ILE A 320 -3.95 -11.28 3.02
N VAL A 321 -5.24 -11.21 2.67
CA VAL A 321 -6.20 -12.31 2.88
C VAL A 321 -5.78 -13.54 2.06
N THR A 322 -5.56 -13.37 0.75
CA THR A 322 -5.22 -14.46 -0.17
C THR A 322 -3.86 -15.12 0.12
N SER A 323 -2.94 -14.43 0.81
CA SER A 323 -1.62 -14.98 1.19
C SER A 323 -1.71 -16.27 2.02
N VAL A 324 -2.79 -16.43 2.82
CA VAL A 324 -3.03 -17.57 3.72
C VAL A 324 -4.16 -18.50 3.27
N VAL A 325 -5.01 -18.06 2.33
CA VAL A 325 -6.22 -18.81 1.89
C VAL A 325 -5.91 -20.12 1.16
N ASN A 326 -4.83 -20.17 0.38
CA ASN A 326 -4.45 -21.37 -0.38
C ASN A 326 -3.38 -22.16 0.37
N VAL A 327 -3.78 -23.29 0.96
CA VAL A 327 -2.90 -24.17 1.74
C VAL A 327 -2.47 -25.36 0.89
N ASN A 328 -1.18 -25.42 0.57
CA ASN A 328 -0.51 -26.58 -0.04
C ASN A 328 0.58 -27.05 0.94
N SER A 329 0.60 -28.34 1.30
CA SER A 329 1.49 -28.89 2.33
C SER A 329 2.95 -29.04 1.88
N SER A 330 3.83 -28.38 2.62
CA SER A 330 5.29 -28.57 2.83
C SER A 330 6.30 -28.35 1.70
N SER A 331 7.16 -27.37 1.98
CA SER A 331 8.56 -27.25 1.57
C SER A 331 9.49 -27.97 2.55
N GLU A 332 10.23 -28.97 2.08
CA GLU A 332 11.54 -29.36 2.63
C GLU A 332 12.44 -29.80 1.47
N ASN A 333 13.51 -29.05 1.21
CA ASN A 333 14.82 -29.54 0.76
C ASN A 333 15.71 -28.36 0.40
N ASP A 334 16.37 -27.79 1.42
CA ASP A 334 17.53 -26.93 1.24
C ASP A 334 18.71 -27.61 1.92
N LYS A 335 19.49 -28.38 1.15
CA LYS A 335 20.93 -28.62 1.36
C LYS A 335 21.58 -29.26 0.12
N PRO A 336 22.83 -28.88 -0.19
CA PRO A 336 23.40 -29.06 -1.52
C PRO A 336 24.00 -30.46 -1.65
N ASN A 337 23.70 -31.16 -2.76
CA ASN A 337 24.48 -32.33 -3.11
C ASN A 337 24.91 -32.35 -4.59
N LYS A 338 26.22 -32.59 -4.73
CA LYS A 338 27.03 -32.61 -5.95
C LYS A 338 26.61 -33.80 -6.85
N PRO A 339 26.75 -33.69 -8.18
CA PRO A 339 26.13 -34.66 -9.08
C PRO A 339 26.97 -35.92 -9.24
N SER A 340 26.32 -37.07 -9.27
CA SER A 340 26.85 -38.28 -9.91
C SER A 340 25.74 -39.08 -10.59
N GLY A 341 25.78 -39.03 -11.93
CA GLY A 341 25.53 -40.14 -12.86
C GLY A 341 24.27 -40.99 -12.69
N GLY A 342 23.31 -40.77 -13.61
CA GLY A 342 22.87 -41.82 -14.52
C GLY A 342 21.64 -42.66 -14.15
N GLY A 343 20.60 -42.55 -14.99
CA GLY A 343 19.80 -43.72 -15.38
C GLY A 343 18.32 -43.74 -14.98
N GLY A 344 17.49 -43.04 -15.76
CA GLY A 344 16.23 -43.58 -16.32
C GLY A 344 15.02 -43.86 -15.43
N GLY A 345 13.93 -43.10 -15.68
CA GLY A 345 12.56 -43.63 -15.60
C GLY A 345 11.54 -42.79 -14.84
N GLY A 346 10.81 -41.93 -15.57
CA GLY A 346 9.40 -41.55 -15.31
C GLY A 346 9.07 -40.79 -14.02
N GLY A 347 9.04 -39.45 -14.08
CA GLY A 347 8.54 -38.58 -13.00
C GLY A 347 7.75 -37.40 -13.54
N SER A 348 6.55 -37.19 -13.00
CA SER A 348 5.66 -36.04 -13.26
C SER A 348 6.39 -34.74 -12.91
N SER A 349 6.60 -33.90 -13.92
CA SER A 349 7.36 -32.66 -13.90
C SER A 349 6.69 -31.56 -13.08
N ASN A 350 7.43 -30.92 -12.18
CA ASN A 350 7.15 -29.55 -11.75
C ASN A 350 7.51 -28.65 -12.94
N SER A 351 6.57 -28.46 -13.87
CA SER A 351 6.85 -27.80 -15.15
C SER A 351 6.98 -26.30 -14.95
N ASN A 352 8.13 -25.75 -15.33
CA ASN A 352 8.30 -24.32 -15.59
C ASN A 352 7.09 -23.80 -16.40
N PRO A 353 6.34 -22.77 -15.93
CA PRO A 353 5.15 -22.27 -16.62
C PRO A 353 5.47 -21.62 -17.97
N PHE A 354 6.75 -21.33 -18.21
CA PHE A 354 7.30 -20.84 -19.46
C PHE A 354 8.09 -21.97 -20.13
N ALA A 355 7.72 -22.36 -21.34
CA ALA A 355 8.26 -23.57 -21.97
C ALA A 355 9.78 -23.47 -22.24
N GLY A 356 10.57 -24.40 -21.71
CA GLY A 356 11.96 -24.71 -22.17
C GLY A 356 13.05 -23.65 -21.97
N GLU A 357 12.71 -22.43 -21.56
CA GLU A 357 13.64 -21.30 -21.36
C GLU A 357 13.99 -21.12 -19.88
N ASN A 358 15.00 -20.32 -19.54
CA ASN A 358 15.45 -20.11 -18.15
C ASN A 358 15.41 -18.63 -17.69
N GLY A 359 14.85 -17.74 -18.52
CA GLY A 359 14.66 -16.32 -18.19
C GLY A 359 15.95 -15.51 -18.17
N THR A 360 17.01 -15.99 -18.84
CA THR A 360 18.27 -15.25 -19.04
C THR A 360 18.18 -14.33 -20.25
N VAL A 361 19.14 -13.43 -20.45
CA VAL A 361 19.14 -12.51 -21.60
C VAL A 361 19.18 -13.27 -22.94
N SER A 362 19.95 -14.35 -23.02
CA SER A 362 20.04 -15.19 -24.23
C SER A 362 18.92 -16.22 -24.37
N SER A 363 18.11 -16.42 -23.32
CA SER A 363 16.97 -17.34 -23.30
C SER A 363 15.86 -16.76 -22.40
N PRO A 364 15.21 -15.66 -22.84
CA PRO A 364 14.12 -15.04 -22.08
C PRO A 364 12.92 -15.98 -22.04
N TYR A 365 12.07 -15.85 -21.02
CA TYR A 365 10.81 -16.57 -20.94
C TYR A 365 9.80 -16.04 -21.96
N LYS A 366 9.24 -16.93 -22.77
CA LYS A 366 8.13 -16.62 -23.67
C LYS A 366 6.80 -16.54 -22.94
N VAL A 367 6.08 -15.45 -23.19
CA VAL A 367 4.75 -15.19 -22.64
C VAL A 367 3.74 -15.13 -23.79
N ALA A 368 2.82 -16.07 -23.83
CA ALA A 368 1.81 -16.19 -24.90
C ALA A 368 0.36 -16.09 -24.38
N THR A 369 0.15 -16.04 -23.07
CA THR A 369 -1.18 -16.09 -22.46
C THR A 369 -1.28 -15.17 -21.24
N ALA A 370 -2.50 -14.75 -20.90
CA ALA A 370 -2.77 -13.95 -19.71
C ALA A 370 -2.34 -14.65 -18.41
N VAL A 371 -2.48 -15.97 -18.34
CA VAL A 371 -2.02 -16.77 -17.19
C VAL A 371 -0.49 -16.71 -17.05
N GLN A 372 0.24 -16.79 -18.16
CA GLN A 372 1.70 -16.66 -18.15
C GLN A 372 2.14 -15.23 -17.80
N LEU A 373 1.48 -14.22 -18.34
CA LEU A 373 1.75 -12.83 -17.97
C LEU A 373 1.54 -12.61 -16.47
N ASN A 374 0.46 -13.18 -15.92
CA ASN A 374 0.19 -13.16 -14.49
C ASN A 374 1.26 -13.89 -13.66
N LYS A 375 2.05 -14.81 -14.23
CA LYS A 375 3.17 -15.47 -13.54
C LYS A 375 4.46 -14.65 -13.54
N VAL A 376 4.59 -13.61 -14.39
CA VAL A 376 5.78 -12.73 -14.43
C VAL A 376 6.10 -12.14 -13.06
N ARG A 377 5.08 -11.81 -12.25
CA ARG A 377 5.20 -11.29 -10.89
C ARG A 377 5.98 -12.19 -9.91
N SER A 378 6.18 -13.47 -10.24
CA SER A 378 6.97 -14.41 -9.44
C SER A 378 8.43 -14.49 -9.88
N TYR A 379 8.82 -13.76 -10.93
CA TYR A 379 10.12 -13.83 -11.60
C TYR A 379 10.61 -12.42 -11.97
N LEU A 380 10.46 -11.48 -11.04
CA LEU A 380 10.64 -10.04 -11.26
C LEU A 380 12.01 -9.60 -11.79
N ASN A 381 13.05 -10.41 -11.59
CA ASN A 381 14.42 -10.15 -12.07
C ASN A 381 14.79 -10.90 -13.36
N LYS A 382 13.81 -11.52 -14.04
CA LYS A 382 14.02 -12.33 -15.23
C LYS A 382 13.66 -11.59 -16.52
N ASN A 383 14.03 -12.19 -17.64
CA ASN A 383 13.82 -11.62 -18.97
C ASN A 383 12.63 -12.30 -19.62
N PHE A 384 11.76 -11.51 -20.24
CA PHE A 384 10.52 -11.95 -20.86
C PHE A 384 10.40 -11.39 -22.27
N ILE A 385 9.78 -12.18 -23.13
CA ILE A 385 9.40 -11.77 -24.48
C ILE A 385 7.97 -12.21 -24.75
N LEU A 386 7.12 -11.32 -25.25
CA LEU A 386 5.80 -11.72 -25.72
C LEU A 386 5.92 -12.48 -27.04
N THR A 387 5.10 -13.51 -27.21
CA THR A 387 4.99 -14.28 -28.46
C THR A 387 3.57 -14.33 -29.02
N ALA A 388 2.65 -13.66 -28.36
CA ALA A 388 1.26 -13.50 -28.77
C ALA A 388 0.69 -12.24 -28.12
N ASP A 389 -0.38 -11.71 -28.72
CA ASP A 389 -1.20 -10.70 -28.07
C ASP A 389 -1.96 -11.31 -26.89
N ILE A 390 -2.16 -10.53 -25.83
CA ILE A 390 -2.71 -10.99 -24.56
C ILE A 390 -3.90 -10.11 -24.17
N ASP A 391 -5.07 -10.72 -24.06
CA ASP A 391 -6.26 -10.06 -23.53
C ASP A 391 -6.44 -10.36 -22.03
N LEU A 392 -6.55 -9.30 -21.23
CA LEU A 392 -6.76 -9.38 -19.78
C LEU A 392 -8.22 -9.24 -19.35
N SER A 393 -9.18 -9.28 -20.28
CA SER A 393 -10.62 -9.16 -19.97
C SER A 393 -11.14 -10.18 -18.94
N SER A 394 -10.49 -11.33 -18.81
CA SER A 394 -10.79 -12.35 -17.78
C SER A 394 -10.38 -11.95 -16.35
N TYR A 395 -9.56 -10.91 -16.19
CA TYR A 395 -9.15 -10.35 -14.91
C TYR A 395 -10.01 -9.13 -14.61
N ALA A 396 -10.91 -9.25 -13.63
CA ALA A 396 -11.78 -8.14 -13.22
C ALA A 396 -10.99 -6.95 -12.64
N ASN A 397 -9.89 -7.25 -11.94
CA ASN A 397 -8.95 -6.27 -11.39
C ASN A 397 -7.54 -6.87 -11.49
N TRP A 398 -6.67 -6.26 -12.29
CA TRP A 398 -5.31 -6.70 -12.52
C TRP A 398 -4.42 -6.29 -11.34
N GLU A 399 -3.68 -7.25 -10.80
CA GLU A 399 -2.64 -6.96 -9.82
C GLU A 399 -1.38 -6.49 -10.56
N PRO A 400 -0.82 -5.31 -10.25
CA PRO A 400 0.40 -4.80 -10.89
C PRO A 400 1.58 -5.79 -10.83
N ILE A 401 2.41 -5.81 -11.88
CA ILE A 401 3.68 -6.54 -11.88
C ILE A 401 4.74 -5.65 -11.23
N GLY A 402 5.32 -6.12 -10.13
CA GLY A 402 6.26 -5.33 -9.33
C GLY A 402 5.52 -4.30 -8.47
N ALA A 403 6.05 -4.01 -7.29
CA ALA A 403 5.45 -3.08 -6.34
C ALA A 403 6.50 -2.10 -5.81
N PHE A 404 6.05 -0.90 -5.46
CA PHE A 404 6.91 0.03 -4.74
C PHE A 404 7.03 -0.39 -3.28
N LYS A 405 8.26 -0.37 -2.79
CA LYS A 405 8.60 -0.46 -1.38
C LYS A 405 9.94 0.26 -1.21
N PRO A 406 10.13 1.10 -0.19
CA PRO A 406 11.43 1.70 0.09
C PRO A 406 12.54 0.64 0.23
N LEU A 407 13.74 0.98 -0.23
CA LEU A 407 14.93 0.12 -0.23
C LEU A 407 15.29 -0.30 1.20
N SER A 408 15.15 0.62 2.16
CA SER A 408 15.25 0.35 3.59
C SER A 408 14.42 1.35 4.41
N ASP A 409 14.40 1.18 5.73
CA ASP A 409 13.70 2.10 6.65
C ASP A 409 14.49 3.40 6.92
N LYS A 410 15.63 3.60 6.24
CA LYS A 410 16.43 4.82 6.37
C LYS A 410 15.74 5.99 5.67
N PRO A 411 15.77 7.21 6.24
CA PRO A 411 15.15 8.38 5.62
C PRO A 411 15.62 8.65 4.18
N GLU A 412 16.91 8.44 3.90
CA GLU A 412 17.49 8.63 2.55
C GLU A 412 17.01 7.60 1.52
N ASP A 413 16.49 6.45 1.97
CA ASP A 413 16.02 5.36 1.11
C ASP A 413 14.50 5.40 0.90
N ALA A 414 13.80 6.37 1.51
CA ALA A 414 12.34 6.43 1.55
C ALA A 414 11.68 6.47 0.16
N GLU A 415 12.37 7.06 -0.82
CA GLU A 415 11.90 7.19 -2.21
C GLU A 415 12.60 6.22 -3.17
N THR A 416 13.64 5.52 -2.71
CA THR A 416 14.39 4.55 -3.53
C THR A 416 13.69 3.19 -3.48
N PRO A 417 13.23 2.58 -4.58
CA PRO A 417 12.52 1.30 -4.52
C PRO A 417 13.43 0.07 -4.28
N ASP A 418 12.96 -0.91 -3.51
CA ASP A 418 13.61 -2.21 -3.29
C ASP A 418 13.52 -3.09 -4.55
N PRO A 419 14.65 -3.41 -5.22
CA PRO A 419 14.65 -4.22 -6.44
C PRO A 419 14.19 -5.67 -6.25
N LYS A 420 14.02 -6.13 -5.01
CA LYS A 420 13.47 -7.46 -4.71
C LYS A 420 11.96 -7.56 -4.93
N VAL A 421 11.26 -6.42 -4.89
CA VAL A 421 9.80 -6.37 -5.05
C VAL A 421 9.36 -5.53 -6.24
N ALA A 422 10.21 -4.63 -6.75
CA ALA A 422 10.03 -3.99 -8.04
C ALA A 422 10.40 -4.94 -9.20
N PHE A 423 9.86 -4.67 -10.39
CA PHE A 423 10.29 -5.37 -11.60
C PHE A 423 11.67 -4.86 -12.01
N SER A 424 12.68 -5.74 -11.93
CA SER A 424 14.08 -5.47 -12.28
C SER A 424 14.56 -6.22 -13.54
N GLY A 425 13.63 -6.91 -14.18
CA GLY A 425 13.84 -7.74 -15.36
C GLY A 425 13.87 -6.95 -16.65
N THR A 426 13.78 -7.70 -17.76
CA THR A 426 13.52 -7.14 -19.08
C THR A 426 12.17 -7.65 -19.57
N PHE A 427 11.30 -6.77 -20.05
CA PHE A 427 10.05 -7.12 -20.68
C PHE A 427 10.00 -6.57 -22.11
N ASN A 428 10.24 -7.45 -23.07
CA ASN A 428 10.16 -7.11 -24.50
C ASN A 428 8.78 -7.47 -25.02
N GLY A 429 7.97 -6.48 -25.38
CA GLY A 429 6.67 -6.68 -26.00
C GLY A 429 6.75 -7.29 -27.40
N ASN A 430 7.91 -7.22 -28.07
CA ASN A 430 8.16 -7.80 -29.39
C ASN A 430 7.10 -7.39 -30.45
N GLY A 431 6.53 -6.19 -30.30
CA GLY A 431 5.46 -5.66 -31.14
C GLY A 431 4.06 -6.22 -30.84
N HIS A 432 3.90 -7.06 -29.83
CA HIS A 432 2.61 -7.59 -29.40
C HIS A 432 1.83 -6.62 -28.51
N THR A 433 0.53 -6.87 -28.43
CA THR A 433 -0.43 -6.07 -27.66
C THR A 433 -0.84 -6.76 -26.35
N ILE A 434 -0.93 -5.99 -25.28
CA ILE A 434 -1.66 -6.36 -24.05
C ILE A 434 -2.91 -5.50 -23.96
N SER A 435 -4.10 -6.10 -23.96
CA SER A 435 -5.37 -5.38 -23.98
C SER A 435 -6.21 -5.59 -22.72
N SER A 436 -7.18 -4.69 -22.51
CA SER A 436 -8.21 -4.77 -21.48
C SER A 436 -7.69 -4.73 -20.05
N VAL A 437 -6.63 -3.95 -19.79
CA VAL A 437 -6.09 -3.78 -18.43
C VAL A 437 -7.11 -3.02 -17.58
N LYS A 438 -7.60 -3.63 -16.51
CA LYS A 438 -8.50 -2.98 -15.54
C LYS A 438 -7.88 -3.01 -14.16
N ILE A 439 -7.68 -1.86 -13.54
CA ILE A 439 -7.17 -1.73 -12.18
C ILE A 439 -8.03 -0.73 -11.43
N ASP A 440 -8.63 -1.15 -10.31
CA ASP A 440 -9.41 -0.26 -9.44
C ASP A 440 -8.85 -0.33 -8.02
N ARG A 441 -8.01 0.66 -7.69
CA ARG A 441 -7.25 0.74 -6.44
C ARG A 441 -7.05 2.21 -6.02
N PRO A 442 -8.14 2.96 -5.71
CA PRO A 442 -8.09 4.41 -5.49
C PRO A 442 -7.19 4.88 -4.34
N GLU A 443 -6.71 3.96 -3.50
CA GLU A 443 -5.81 4.23 -2.37
C GLU A 443 -4.36 3.70 -2.61
N SER A 444 -4.07 3.13 -3.78
CA SER A 444 -2.76 2.51 -4.07
C SER A 444 -1.76 3.48 -4.69
N PHE A 445 -0.51 3.35 -4.24
CA PHE A 445 0.66 3.99 -4.83
C PHE A 445 1.25 3.14 -5.96
N ALA A 446 1.91 3.76 -6.93
CA ALA A 446 2.67 3.10 -7.99
C ALA A 446 1.80 2.03 -8.70
N THR A 447 0.74 2.49 -9.35
CA THR A 447 -0.29 1.64 -9.96
C THR A 447 -0.17 1.65 -11.47
N GLY A 448 -0.22 0.47 -12.09
CA GLY A 448 -0.23 0.27 -13.55
C GLY A 448 -0.14 -1.21 -13.91
N LEU A 449 -0.07 -1.55 -15.21
CA LEU A 449 0.24 -2.93 -15.65
C LEU A 449 1.48 -3.45 -14.91
N PHE A 450 2.50 -2.60 -14.82
CA PHE A 450 3.63 -2.68 -13.91
C PHE A 450 3.47 -1.62 -12.81
N GLY A 451 3.62 -2.01 -11.56
CA GLY A 451 3.48 -1.06 -10.45
C GLY A 451 4.74 -0.22 -10.28
N CYS A 452 5.86 -0.89 -10.06
CA CYS A 452 7.18 -0.25 -9.93
C CYS A 452 8.24 -1.02 -10.70
N THR A 453 9.11 -0.28 -11.40
CA THR A 453 10.19 -0.81 -12.24
C THR A 453 11.52 -0.18 -11.85
N VAL A 454 12.56 -0.99 -11.77
CA VAL A 454 13.91 -0.54 -11.40
C VAL A 454 15.00 -1.22 -12.23
N GLY A 455 16.17 -0.59 -12.34
CA GLY A 455 17.40 -1.30 -12.64
C GLY A 455 18.10 -1.80 -11.38
N THR A 456 19.23 -2.46 -11.57
CA THR A 456 20.15 -2.92 -10.54
C THR A 456 21.57 -2.55 -10.92
N GLU A 457 22.51 -2.56 -9.96
CA GLU A 457 23.94 -2.36 -10.24
C GLU A 457 24.49 -3.32 -11.31
N GLU A 458 23.97 -4.54 -11.38
CA GLU A 458 24.45 -5.59 -12.28
C GLU A 458 23.78 -5.57 -13.65
N LYS A 459 22.62 -4.92 -13.78
CA LYS A 459 21.80 -4.95 -14.99
C LYS A 459 20.76 -3.83 -14.99
N THR A 460 20.62 -3.16 -16.13
CA THR A 460 19.51 -2.23 -16.39
C THR A 460 18.18 -2.99 -16.54
N GLY A 461 17.17 -2.56 -15.80
CA GLY A 461 15.78 -2.97 -16.03
C GLY A 461 15.30 -2.38 -17.36
N SER A 462 14.36 -3.04 -18.03
CA SER A 462 13.83 -2.52 -19.31
C SER A 462 12.43 -2.99 -19.62
N ILE A 463 11.59 -2.08 -20.14
CA ILE A 463 10.29 -2.39 -20.75
C ILE A 463 10.23 -1.68 -22.09
N TYR A 464 10.07 -2.45 -23.18
CA TYR A 464 10.11 -1.88 -24.52
C TYR A 464 9.36 -2.69 -25.59
N ASN A 465 9.12 -2.06 -26.74
CA ASN A 465 8.45 -2.63 -27.91
C ASN A 465 7.07 -3.23 -27.60
N LEU A 466 6.26 -2.53 -26.80
CA LEU A 466 5.00 -3.03 -26.28
C LEU A 466 3.85 -2.11 -26.70
N THR A 467 2.78 -2.71 -27.21
CA THR A 467 1.49 -2.00 -27.34
C THR A 467 0.58 -2.38 -26.18
N VAL A 468 -0.09 -1.39 -25.58
CA VAL A 468 -1.10 -1.60 -24.55
C VAL A 468 -2.40 -0.93 -24.99
N GLU A 469 -3.53 -1.61 -24.84
CA GLU A 469 -4.82 -1.16 -25.37
C GLU A 469 -5.95 -1.26 -24.35
N ASN A 470 -6.86 -0.28 -24.36
CA ASN A 470 -8.12 -0.29 -23.58
C ASN A 470 -7.88 -0.43 -22.07
N VAL A 471 -7.11 0.50 -21.52
CA VAL A 471 -6.66 0.54 -20.14
C VAL A 471 -7.61 1.39 -19.28
N ASN A 472 -8.11 0.83 -18.18
CA ASN A 472 -8.85 1.58 -17.17
C ASN A 472 -8.16 1.40 -15.82
N VAL A 473 -7.52 2.45 -15.31
CA VAL A 473 -6.73 2.42 -14.08
C VAL A 473 -7.17 3.53 -13.14
N THR A 474 -7.56 3.17 -11.93
CA THR A 474 -7.78 4.08 -10.80
C THR A 474 -6.76 3.78 -9.71
N GLY A 475 -5.95 4.78 -9.35
CA GLY A 475 -4.93 4.74 -8.30
C GLY A 475 -5.04 5.96 -7.38
N PHE A 476 -4.10 6.12 -6.45
CA PHE A 476 -3.96 7.33 -5.63
C PHE A 476 -2.80 8.21 -6.12
N TYR A 477 -1.58 7.69 -6.01
CA TYR A 477 -0.33 8.37 -6.36
C TYR A 477 0.49 7.53 -7.34
N LEU A 478 1.22 8.19 -8.25
CA LEU A 478 2.11 7.56 -9.23
C LEU A 478 1.33 6.53 -10.08
N VAL A 479 0.32 7.02 -10.79
CA VAL A 479 -0.67 6.21 -11.50
C VAL A 479 -0.35 6.23 -12.99
N GLY A 480 0.12 5.12 -13.52
CA GLY A 480 0.34 4.90 -14.95
C GLY A 480 -0.62 3.87 -15.51
N GLY A 481 -1.07 4.04 -16.75
CA GLY A 481 -1.77 2.95 -17.45
C GLY A 481 -0.86 1.73 -17.67
N VAL A 482 0.42 1.96 -17.96
CA VAL A 482 1.42 0.90 -18.18
C VAL A 482 2.37 0.74 -16.99
N ILE A 483 2.95 1.83 -16.48
CA ILE A 483 3.97 1.82 -15.43
C ILE A 483 3.62 2.87 -14.37
N GLY A 484 3.40 2.46 -13.12
CA GLY A 484 3.18 3.41 -12.03
C GLY A 484 4.42 4.27 -11.75
N LEU A 485 5.53 3.62 -11.43
CA LEU A 485 6.83 4.26 -11.12
C LEU A 485 7.99 3.64 -11.90
N GLN A 486 8.76 4.48 -12.58
CA GLN A 486 10.05 4.16 -13.22
C GLN A 486 11.21 4.78 -12.42
N HIS A 487 12.19 3.98 -12.02
CA HIS A 487 13.31 4.44 -11.19
C HIS A 487 14.59 3.61 -11.45
N GLY A 488 15.73 4.02 -10.87
CA GLY A 488 16.88 3.14 -10.59
C GLY A 488 17.58 2.59 -11.83
N GLY A 489 17.59 3.32 -12.94
CA GLY A 489 18.20 2.94 -14.21
C GLY A 489 17.32 2.03 -15.09
N CYS A 490 16.01 1.93 -14.82
CA CYS A 490 15.10 1.20 -15.70
C CYS A 490 14.83 2.01 -16.98
N SER A 491 15.00 1.38 -18.14
CA SER A 491 14.71 1.97 -19.44
C SER A 491 13.27 1.70 -19.88
N VAL A 492 12.56 2.75 -20.31
CA VAL A 492 11.23 2.68 -20.92
C VAL A 492 11.28 3.30 -22.30
N GLU A 493 11.06 2.47 -23.32
CA GLU A 493 11.26 2.85 -24.71
C GLU A 493 10.26 2.17 -25.65
N ASN A 494 9.77 2.89 -26.66
CA ASN A 494 8.90 2.33 -27.70
C ASN A 494 7.65 1.62 -27.13
N ILE A 495 6.93 2.33 -26.27
CA ILE A 495 5.64 1.90 -25.73
C ILE A 495 4.53 2.67 -26.45
N THR A 496 3.51 1.95 -26.92
CA THR A 496 2.32 2.54 -27.54
C THR A 496 1.09 2.26 -26.68
N LEU A 497 0.42 3.30 -26.19
CA LEU A 497 -0.88 3.21 -25.52
C LEU A 497 -1.98 3.67 -26.49
N THR A 498 -2.91 2.77 -26.81
CA THR A 498 -3.95 2.99 -27.84
C THR A 498 -5.34 2.51 -27.39
N GLY A 499 -6.38 2.80 -28.16
CA GLY A 499 -7.77 2.49 -27.82
C GLY A 499 -8.36 3.45 -26.78
N ASN A 500 -9.34 2.96 -26.00
CA ASN A 500 -10.06 3.76 -25.02
C ASN A 500 -9.42 3.64 -23.65
N ASN A 501 -8.56 4.60 -23.29
CA ASN A 501 -7.80 4.57 -22.05
C ASN A 501 -8.31 5.62 -21.07
N LYS A 502 -8.60 5.22 -19.84
CA LYS A 502 -9.01 6.10 -18.73
C LYS A 502 -8.08 5.86 -17.53
N ILE A 503 -7.33 6.88 -17.13
CA ILE A 503 -6.40 6.78 -16.00
C ILE A 503 -6.74 7.89 -14.98
N GLN A 504 -6.94 7.51 -13.72
CA GLN A 504 -7.43 8.41 -12.68
C GLN A 504 -6.63 8.26 -11.38
N GLY A 505 -6.37 9.38 -10.72
CA GLY A 505 -5.70 9.43 -9.41
C GLY A 505 -5.63 10.85 -8.88
N LEU A 506 -4.87 11.09 -7.81
CA LEU A 506 -4.65 12.42 -7.24
C LEU A 506 -3.34 13.06 -7.73
N GLN A 507 -2.25 12.28 -7.79
CA GLN A 507 -0.93 12.84 -8.11
C GLN A 507 -0.06 11.91 -8.98
N GLY A 508 0.67 12.48 -9.94
CA GLY A 508 1.60 11.74 -10.81
C GLY A 508 0.86 10.80 -11.74
N ILE A 509 -0.02 11.33 -12.59
CA ILE A 509 -0.97 10.56 -13.39
C ILE A 509 -0.59 10.61 -14.87
N GLY A 510 -0.25 9.47 -15.46
CA GLY A 510 0.14 9.36 -16.86
C GLY A 510 -0.50 8.20 -17.58
N GLY A 511 -0.71 8.33 -18.89
CA GLY A 511 -1.19 7.21 -19.69
C GLY A 511 -0.19 6.06 -19.71
N ILE A 512 1.09 6.34 -19.96
CA ILE A 512 2.14 5.32 -19.98
C ILE A 512 2.82 5.23 -18.61
N VAL A 513 3.41 6.34 -18.14
CA VAL A 513 4.17 6.37 -16.89
C VAL A 513 3.53 7.34 -15.90
N GLY A 514 3.23 6.90 -14.68
CA GLY A 514 2.75 7.79 -13.63
C GLY A 514 3.82 8.80 -13.24
N THR A 515 4.98 8.32 -12.77
CA THR A 515 6.14 9.18 -12.49
C THR A 515 7.44 8.49 -12.88
N SER A 516 8.39 9.27 -13.42
CA SER A 516 9.68 8.76 -13.86
C SER A 516 10.86 9.49 -13.23
N PHE A 517 11.82 8.71 -12.74
CA PHE A 517 13.17 9.14 -12.35
C PHE A 517 14.22 8.68 -13.37
N GLU A 518 13.77 8.26 -14.55
CA GLU A 518 14.63 7.92 -15.69
C GLU A 518 14.04 8.45 -17.00
N ASP A 519 14.83 8.51 -18.07
CA ASP A 519 14.33 8.96 -19.37
C ASP A 519 13.18 8.09 -19.92
N VAL A 520 12.21 8.72 -20.57
CA VAL A 520 11.13 8.06 -21.34
C VAL A 520 11.30 8.41 -22.82
N LYS A 521 11.43 7.38 -23.67
CA LYS A 521 11.85 7.55 -25.08
C LYS A 521 10.89 6.91 -26.07
N SER A 522 10.67 7.55 -27.22
CA SER A 522 9.97 6.96 -28.38
C SER A 522 8.57 6.41 -28.05
N CYS A 523 7.87 7.01 -27.10
CA CYS A 523 6.57 6.50 -26.63
C CYS A 523 5.41 7.26 -27.30
N THR A 524 4.30 6.57 -27.54
CA THR A 524 3.08 7.15 -28.13
C THR A 524 1.85 6.87 -27.27
N ALA A 525 1.02 7.88 -26.99
CA ALA A 525 -0.17 7.70 -26.14
C ALA A 525 -1.44 8.41 -26.66
N VAL A 526 -2.58 7.82 -26.31
CA VAL A 526 -3.91 8.46 -26.27
C VAL A 526 -4.63 7.99 -25.00
N ALA A 527 -5.04 8.93 -24.14
CA ALA A 527 -5.73 8.61 -22.89
C ALA A 527 -6.52 9.81 -22.33
N ASP A 528 -7.58 9.49 -21.60
CA ASP A 528 -8.32 10.42 -20.75
C ASP A 528 -7.76 10.33 -19.33
N ILE A 529 -7.09 11.40 -18.91
CA ILE A 529 -6.46 11.54 -17.59
C ILE A 529 -7.38 12.37 -16.69
N ILE A 530 -7.67 11.85 -15.50
CA ILE A 530 -8.56 12.52 -14.54
C ILE A 530 -7.88 12.66 -13.18
N VAL A 531 -7.70 13.90 -12.75
CA VAL A 531 -7.20 14.28 -11.44
C VAL A 531 -8.38 14.38 -10.47
N LEU A 532 -8.38 13.52 -9.46
CA LEU A 532 -9.45 13.38 -8.48
C LEU A 532 -9.16 14.25 -7.26
N GLY A 533 -10.11 15.09 -6.84
CA GLY A 533 -10.03 15.87 -5.61
C GLY A 533 -9.20 17.16 -5.71
N ASP A 534 -9.10 17.85 -4.57
CA ASP A 534 -8.31 19.07 -4.42
C ASP A 534 -6.81 18.76 -4.28
N ASP A 535 -5.96 19.76 -4.55
CA ASP A 535 -4.49 19.71 -4.40
C ASP A 535 -3.81 18.65 -5.30
N GLY A 536 -4.49 18.21 -6.36
CA GLY A 536 -3.96 17.23 -7.30
C GLY A 536 -2.78 17.77 -8.13
N ALA A 537 -1.83 16.90 -8.47
CA ALA A 537 -0.55 17.36 -9.02
C ALA A 537 0.02 16.47 -10.12
N CYS A 538 0.73 17.08 -11.07
CA CYS A 538 1.53 16.38 -12.08
C CYS A 538 0.70 15.36 -12.88
N ALA A 539 -0.11 15.85 -13.82
CA ALA A 539 -0.91 15.01 -14.71
C ALA A 539 -0.65 15.32 -16.19
N GLY A 540 -0.45 14.27 -17.00
CA GLY A 540 -0.33 14.41 -18.44
C GLY A 540 -0.65 13.14 -19.22
N VAL A 541 -0.99 13.25 -20.50
CA VAL A 541 -1.51 12.11 -21.26
C VAL A 541 -0.49 10.98 -21.40
N LEU A 542 0.81 11.29 -21.45
CA LEU A 542 1.86 10.29 -21.59
C LEU A 542 2.57 10.00 -20.27
N VAL A 543 3.03 11.05 -19.58
CA VAL A 543 3.72 10.96 -18.29
C VAL A 543 3.01 11.86 -17.26
N GLY A 544 2.88 11.44 -16.02
CA GLY A 544 2.37 12.35 -14.97
C GLY A 544 3.40 13.41 -14.59
N GLY A 545 4.60 12.98 -14.21
CA GLY A 545 5.75 13.87 -14.07
C GLY A 545 7.10 13.17 -14.10
N THR A 546 8.17 13.94 -14.23
CA THR A 546 9.55 13.44 -14.17
C THR A 546 10.40 14.22 -13.19
N ASP A 547 11.42 13.57 -12.62
CA ASP A 547 12.47 14.20 -11.82
C ASP A 547 13.85 13.84 -12.38
N CYS A 548 14.66 14.86 -12.66
CA CYS A 548 15.99 14.77 -13.24
C CYS A 548 16.06 13.95 -14.55
N SER A 549 14.94 13.86 -15.28
CA SER A 549 14.75 12.88 -16.35
C SER A 549 14.10 13.45 -17.60
N SER A 550 14.59 13.03 -18.76
CA SER A 550 14.22 13.61 -20.06
C SER A 550 13.04 12.91 -20.74
N LEU A 551 12.33 13.66 -21.58
CA LEU A 551 11.32 13.13 -22.50
C LEU A 551 11.82 13.31 -23.94
N ILE A 552 11.90 12.22 -24.70
CA ILE A 552 12.58 12.20 -25.99
C ILE A 552 11.74 11.44 -27.02
N ASP A 553 11.45 12.06 -28.16
CA ASP A 553 10.73 11.45 -29.29
C ASP A 553 9.33 10.91 -28.91
N CYS A 554 8.63 11.58 -27.99
CA CYS A 554 7.35 11.14 -27.47
C CYS A 554 6.16 11.85 -28.14
N THR A 555 5.11 11.11 -28.48
CA THR A 555 3.93 11.65 -29.19
C THR A 555 2.63 11.38 -28.45
N VAL A 556 1.80 12.39 -28.28
CA VAL A 556 0.40 12.26 -27.87
C VAL A 556 -0.49 12.52 -29.07
N THR A 557 -1.42 11.60 -29.33
CA THR A 557 -2.25 11.60 -30.55
C THR A 557 -3.70 12.04 -30.31
N GLY A 558 -4.11 12.17 -29.05
CA GLY A 558 -5.41 12.65 -28.61
C GLY A 558 -5.63 12.37 -27.12
N GLY A 559 -6.84 12.63 -26.65
CA GLY A 559 -7.25 12.38 -25.25
C GLY A 559 -7.51 13.67 -24.48
N SER A 560 -7.55 13.56 -23.15
CA SER A 560 -7.84 14.70 -22.28
C SER A 560 -7.06 14.68 -20.98
N VAL A 561 -6.94 15.85 -20.35
CA VAL A 561 -6.56 16.00 -18.95
C VAL A 561 -7.67 16.78 -18.25
N THR A 562 -8.24 16.26 -17.18
CA THR A 562 -9.37 16.88 -16.48
C THR A 562 -9.17 16.87 -14.98
N THR A 563 -9.50 17.96 -14.29
CA THR A 563 -9.51 18.03 -12.82
C THR A 563 -10.93 18.05 -12.28
N GLU A 564 -11.15 17.45 -11.11
CA GLU A 564 -12.43 17.45 -10.39
C GLU A 564 -12.45 18.41 -9.18
N GLY A 565 -11.28 18.81 -8.67
CA GLY A 565 -11.14 19.72 -7.51
C GLY A 565 -10.36 20.99 -7.82
N ASN A 566 -9.96 21.67 -6.76
CA ASN A 566 -9.30 22.98 -6.73
C ASN A 566 -7.82 22.86 -6.39
N ASN A 567 -7.05 23.95 -6.52
CA ASN A 567 -5.62 24.04 -6.19
C ASN A 567 -4.76 22.97 -6.89
N CYS A 568 -5.23 22.42 -8.01
CA CYS A 568 -4.49 21.47 -8.82
C CYS A 568 -3.35 22.17 -9.58
N TRP A 569 -2.25 21.45 -9.80
CA TRP A 569 -1.09 22.07 -10.41
C TRP A 569 -0.23 21.13 -11.25
N GLY A 570 0.47 21.68 -12.25
CA GLY A 570 1.35 20.90 -13.14
C GLY A 570 0.53 19.97 -14.03
N LEU A 571 -0.22 20.57 -14.97
CA LEU A 571 -1.14 19.86 -15.86
C LEU A 571 -0.69 20.07 -17.30
N GLY A 572 -0.43 18.99 -18.04
CA GLY A 572 0.11 19.11 -19.39
C GLY A 572 -0.38 18.11 -20.40
N GLY A 573 -0.40 18.50 -21.67
CA GLY A 573 -0.83 17.61 -22.75
C GLY A 573 0.08 16.39 -22.95
N LEU A 574 1.39 16.53 -22.71
CA LEU A 574 2.37 15.44 -22.72
C LEU A 574 2.69 14.97 -21.30
N SER A 575 3.12 15.92 -20.45
CA SER A 575 3.54 15.68 -19.07
C SER A 575 3.05 16.77 -18.14
N GLY A 576 2.65 16.41 -16.92
CA GLY A 576 2.27 17.40 -15.92
C GLY A 576 3.46 18.23 -15.44
N ALA A 577 4.57 17.57 -15.11
CA ALA A 577 5.79 18.24 -14.69
C ALA A 577 7.07 17.57 -15.22
N VAL A 578 8.10 18.36 -15.47
CA VAL A 578 9.43 17.92 -15.87
C VAL A 578 10.47 18.65 -15.02
N TYR A 579 10.77 18.10 -13.85
CA TYR A 579 11.66 18.72 -12.88
C TYR A 579 13.11 18.46 -13.22
N SER A 580 13.92 19.52 -13.22
CA SER A 580 15.39 19.44 -13.30
C SER A 580 15.92 18.56 -14.45
N ALA A 581 15.15 18.42 -15.53
CA ALA A 581 15.54 17.59 -16.65
C ALA A 581 16.56 18.28 -17.52
N VAL A 582 17.38 17.49 -18.22
CA VAL A 582 18.25 18.00 -19.28
C VAL A 582 17.41 18.52 -20.44
N GLN A 583 16.42 17.73 -20.90
CA GLN A 583 15.67 18.08 -22.10
C GLN A 583 14.26 17.46 -22.19
N VAL A 584 13.39 18.17 -22.88
CA VAL A 584 12.19 17.68 -23.56
C VAL A 584 12.44 17.94 -25.05
N THR A 585 12.61 16.89 -25.85
CA THR A 585 13.00 17.06 -27.26
C THR A 585 12.16 16.20 -28.19
N ASN A 586 11.84 16.73 -29.37
CA ASN A 586 11.07 16.04 -30.41
C ASN A 586 9.74 15.48 -29.89
N CYS A 587 9.07 16.20 -28.98
CA CYS A 587 7.83 15.75 -28.37
C CYS A 587 6.63 16.51 -28.95
N HIS A 588 5.56 15.78 -29.28
CA HIS A 588 4.45 16.33 -30.05
C HIS A 588 3.10 15.97 -29.44
N VAL A 589 2.26 16.96 -29.14
CA VAL A 589 0.89 16.77 -28.62
C VAL A 589 -0.12 17.18 -29.69
N ASN A 590 -1.02 16.27 -30.03
CA ASN A 590 -2.05 16.49 -31.05
C ASN A 590 -3.44 16.25 -30.46
N ASN A 591 -4.36 17.20 -30.69
CA ASN A 591 -5.79 17.06 -30.41
C ASN A 591 -6.10 16.69 -28.94
N VAL A 592 -5.41 17.29 -27.97
CA VAL A 592 -5.68 17.08 -26.54
C VAL A 592 -6.55 18.21 -25.99
N THR A 593 -7.54 17.85 -25.17
CA THR A 593 -8.35 18.82 -24.41
C THR A 593 -7.95 18.82 -22.94
N ILE A 594 -7.57 19.97 -22.39
CA ILE A 594 -7.25 20.16 -20.98
C ILE A 594 -8.39 20.96 -20.36
N THR A 595 -9.08 20.40 -19.36
CA THR A 595 -10.25 21.01 -18.71
C THR A 595 -10.05 21.08 -17.20
N VAL A 596 -9.89 22.29 -16.67
CA VAL A 596 -9.45 22.56 -15.30
C VAL A 596 -10.39 23.60 -14.68
N PRO A 597 -11.58 23.18 -14.25
CA PRO A 597 -12.65 24.10 -13.84
C PRO A 597 -12.52 24.61 -12.41
N GLY A 598 -11.58 24.08 -11.62
CA GLY A 598 -11.39 24.38 -10.22
C GLY A 598 -10.83 25.77 -9.96
N ASP A 599 -10.90 26.20 -8.71
CA ASP A 599 -10.34 27.48 -8.28
C ASP A 599 -8.85 27.36 -7.91
N ASN A 600 -8.09 28.42 -8.19
CA ASN A 600 -6.67 28.57 -7.83
C ASN A 600 -5.73 27.49 -8.41
N ASP A 601 -6.13 26.88 -9.52
CA ASP A 601 -5.26 25.94 -10.25
C ASP A 601 -4.05 26.67 -10.87
N SER A 602 -2.96 25.95 -11.15
CA SER A 602 -1.75 26.57 -11.71
C SER A 602 -0.91 25.66 -12.62
N PHE A 603 -0.04 26.26 -13.43
CA PHE A 603 0.91 25.54 -14.31
C PHE A 603 0.21 24.61 -15.29
N VAL A 604 -0.61 25.19 -16.16
CA VAL A 604 -1.36 24.47 -17.19
C VAL A 604 -0.70 24.70 -18.54
N GLY A 605 -0.15 23.66 -19.16
CA GLY A 605 0.60 23.76 -20.40
C GLY A 605 0.06 22.86 -21.52
N GLY A 606 0.02 23.34 -22.75
CA GLY A 606 -0.37 22.49 -23.88
C GLY A 606 0.61 21.33 -24.15
N LEU A 607 1.87 21.44 -23.72
CA LEU A 607 2.88 20.38 -23.76
C LEU A 607 3.23 19.91 -22.33
N VAL A 608 3.78 20.82 -21.52
CA VAL A 608 4.20 20.54 -20.14
C VAL A 608 3.60 21.55 -19.17
N GLY A 609 3.01 21.10 -18.06
CA GLY A 609 2.49 22.03 -17.05
C GLY A 609 3.59 22.85 -16.39
N PHE A 610 4.55 22.17 -15.76
CA PHE A 610 5.69 22.78 -15.06
C PHE A 610 7.03 22.22 -15.57
N THR A 611 8.05 23.06 -15.76
CA THR A 611 9.40 22.59 -16.12
C THR A 611 10.50 23.52 -15.59
N GLY A 612 11.74 23.02 -15.55
CA GLY A 612 12.94 23.83 -15.37
C GLY A 612 13.90 23.31 -14.30
N THR A 613 15.09 23.94 -14.24
CA THR A 613 16.11 23.72 -13.22
C THR A 613 16.18 24.91 -12.26
N TYR A 614 16.74 24.70 -11.08
CA TYR A 614 16.77 25.71 -10.02
C TYR A 614 18.15 26.37 -9.91
N GLY A 615 18.18 27.61 -9.44
CA GLY A 615 19.44 28.32 -9.17
C GLY A 615 20.22 28.72 -10.43
N GLN A 616 21.53 28.41 -10.46
CA GLN A 616 22.45 28.77 -11.55
C GLN A 616 22.72 27.58 -12.49
N ASP A 617 21.96 26.51 -12.36
CA ASP A 617 22.12 25.31 -13.20
C ASP A 617 21.67 25.58 -14.63
N THR A 618 22.09 24.70 -15.55
CA THR A 618 21.71 24.82 -16.97
C THR A 618 20.20 24.69 -17.09
N PRO A 619 19.49 25.63 -17.75
CA PRO A 619 18.04 25.55 -17.93
C PRO A 619 17.61 24.25 -18.62
N THR A 620 16.47 23.68 -18.20
CA THR A 620 15.87 22.56 -18.93
C THR A 620 15.55 22.99 -20.36
N SER A 621 16.05 22.26 -21.35
CA SER A 621 15.80 22.57 -22.77
C SER A 621 14.47 21.98 -23.23
N VAL A 622 13.64 22.77 -23.91
CA VAL A 622 12.43 22.30 -24.61
C VAL A 622 12.63 22.60 -26.10
N THR A 623 13.00 21.59 -26.90
CA THR A 623 13.45 21.81 -28.27
C THR A 623 12.66 20.97 -29.28
N ASN A 624 12.35 21.55 -30.45
CA ASN A 624 11.69 20.85 -31.55
C ASN A 624 10.37 20.15 -31.13
N CYS A 625 9.61 20.79 -30.25
CA CYS A 625 8.35 20.26 -29.74
C CYS A 625 7.14 20.97 -30.35
N SER A 626 5.97 20.32 -30.29
CA SER A 626 4.73 20.96 -30.72
C SER A 626 3.54 20.63 -29.83
N SER A 627 2.58 21.56 -29.76
CA SER A 627 1.28 21.33 -29.12
C SER A 627 0.12 21.85 -29.97
N ASN A 628 -0.88 20.99 -30.16
CA ASN A 628 -2.21 21.34 -30.64
C ASN A 628 -3.23 20.95 -29.56
N THR A 629 -3.68 21.95 -28.81
CA THR A 629 -4.48 21.76 -27.60
C THR A 629 -5.66 22.72 -27.48
N THR A 630 -6.72 22.25 -26.82
CA THR A 630 -7.81 23.09 -26.32
C THR A 630 -7.71 23.13 -24.81
N ILE A 631 -7.47 24.31 -24.23
CA ILE A 631 -7.27 24.51 -22.79
C ILE A 631 -8.44 25.33 -22.26
N ASN A 632 -9.25 24.73 -21.38
CA ASN A 632 -10.36 25.39 -20.70
C ASN A 632 -10.05 25.41 -19.21
N VAL A 633 -9.82 26.59 -18.66
CA VAL A 633 -9.47 26.80 -17.25
C VAL A 633 -10.47 27.76 -16.59
N SER A 634 -10.52 27.80 -15.26
CA SER A 634 -11.31 28.82 -14.56
C SER A 634 -10.67 30.21 -14.69
N ASP A 635 -11.43 31.25 -14.36
CA ASP A 635 -10.92 32.62 -14.30
C ASP A 635 -9.97 32.85 -13.12
N SER A 636 -9.72 31.88 -12.24
CA SER A 636 -8.74 32.01 -11.15
C SER A 636 -7.44 31.23 -11.41
N THR A 637 -7.37 30.46 -12.50
CA THR A 637 -6.15 29.72 -12.88
C THR A 637 -5.02 30.65 -13.31
N THR A 638 -3.80 30.33 -12.90
CA THR A 638 -2.58 31.10 -13.22
C THR A 638 -1.54 30.28 -13.97
N CYS A 639 -0.61 30.94 -14.69
CA CYS A 639 0.48 30.29 -15.42
C CYS A 639 -0.05 29.28 -16.46
N VAL A 640 -0.76 29.80 -17.46
CA VAL A 640 -1.38 29.00 -18.54
C VAL A 640 -0.65 29.27 -19.85
N GLY A 641 -0.05 28.24 -20.44
CA GLY A 641 0.78 28.38 -21.63
C GLY A 641 0.45 27.40 -22.75
N GLY A 642 0.62 27.83 -24.00
CA GLY A 642 0.41 26.96 -25.16
C GLY A 642 1.40 25.78 -25.26
N LEU A 643 2.63 25.91 -24.75
CA LEU A 643 3.57 24.80 -24.52
C LEU A 643 3.75 24.56 -23.03
N VAL A 644 4.23 25.58 -22.31
CA VAL A 644 4.70 25.45 -20.93
C VAL A 644 3.82 26.29 -20.02
N GLY A 645 3.22 25.71 -18.98
CA GLY A 645 2.43 26.49 -18.02
C GLY A 645 3.28 27.55 -17.32
N GLY A 646 4.42 27.15 -16.74
CA GLY A 646 5.46 28.08 -16.30
C GLY A 646 6.28 27.58 -15.12
N SER A 647 6.89 28.53 -14.41
CA SER A 647 7.57 28.35 -13.11
C SER A 647 6.91 29.22 -12.03
N LYS A 648 7.05 28.92 -10.72
CA LYS A 648 6.46 29.75 -9.64
C LYS A 648 7.51 30.62 -8.96
N GLU A 649 7.13 31.84 -8.61
CA GLU A 649 7.77 32.61 -7.53
C GLU A 649 6.82 32.63 -6.32
N SER A 650 7.29 32.28 -5.11
CA SER A 650 6.52 32.55 -3.88
C SER A 650 7.40 32.59 -2.63
N SER A 651 6.90 33.25 -1.57
CA SER A 651 7.58 33.43 -0.28
C SER A 651 7.53 32.21 0.67
N THR A 652 6.79 31.14 0.32
CA THR A 652 6.64 29.92 1.16
C THR A 652 6.49 28.60 0.35
N GLY A 653 6.77 28.60 -0.95
CA GLY A 653 6.70 27.45 -1.87
C GLY A 653 7.86 27.44 -2.89
N PRO A 654 8.00 26.40 -3.75
CA PRO A 654 9.28 25.99 -4.36
C PRO A 654 9.96 27.09 -5.21
N ILE A 655 11.29 26.98 -5.31
CA ILE A 655 12.25 27.92 -5.90
C ILE A 655 11.87 28.24 -7.37
N PRO A 656 12.01 29.48 -7.88
CA PRO A 656 11.84 29.76 -9.31
C PRO A 656 12.74 28.87 -10.19
N SER A 657 12.19 28.28 -11.25
CA SER A 657 12.91 27.42 -12.18
C SER A 657 13.12 28.09 -13.55
N SER A 658 14.23 27.75 -14.21
CA SER A 658 14.62 28.24 -15.54
C SER A 658 14.52 27.16 -16.61
N PHE A 659 14.10 27.55 -17.80
CA PHE A 659 14.01 26.69 -18.98
C PHE A 659 14.33 27.46 -20.27
N ALA A 660 14.70 26.75 -21.32
CA ALA A 660 15.02 27.32 -22.62
C ALA A 660 14.20 26.62 -23.72
N ILE A 661 13.25 27.35 -24.33
CA ILE A 661 12.38 26.83 -25.38
C ILE A 661 12.93 27.24 -26.74
N LYS A 662 13.08 26.28 -27.65
CA LYS A 662 13.62 26.52 -28.99
C LYS A 662 12.93 25.70 -30.08
N ASP A 663 12.74 26.28 -31.26
CA ASP A 663 12.25 25.57 -32.46
C ASP A 663 10.89 24.87 -32.23
N CYS A 664 10.01 25.46 -31.39
CA CYS A 664 8.75 24.85 -31.02
C CYS A 664 7.53 25.53 -31.65
N THR A 665 6.41 24.81 -31.73
CA THR A 665 5.16 25.31 -32.34
C THR A 665 3.92 25.09 -31.47
N THR A 666 3.02 26.06 -31.42
CA THR A 666 1.72 25.91 -30.74
C THR A 666 0.53 26.32 -31.59
N THR A 667 -0.56 25.59 -31.44
CA THR A 667 -1.84 25.85 -32.12
C THR A 667 -3.00 25.47 -31.20
N GLY A 668 -4.16 26.08 -31.40
CA GLY A 668 -5.38 25.74 -30.65
C GLY A 668 -5.99 26.93 -29.91
N THR A 669 -6.61 26.65 -28.76
CA THR A 669 -7.36 27.67 -28.00
C THR A 669 -7.12 27.58 -26.49
N ILE A 670 -7.14 28.73 -25.83
CA ILE A 670 -7.17 28.89 -24.37
C ILE A 670 -8.46 29.66 -24.02
N ALA A 671 -9.20 29.20 -23.03
CA ALA A 671 -10.36 29.89 -22.46
C ALA A 671 -10.24 29.97 -20.94
N GLY A 672 -10.54 31.14 -20.36
CA GLY A 672 -10.34 31.45 -18.94
C GLY A 672 -8.91 31.90 -18.60
N GLY A 673 -8.53 31.84 -17.32
CA GLY A 673 -7.24 32.29 -16.79
C GLY A 673 -7.19 33.79 -16.54
N PHE A 674 -6.41 34.20 -15.54
CA PHE A 674 -6.36 35.61 -15.09
C PHE A 674 -4.96 36.22 -15.21
N GLU A 675 -3.96 35.57 -14.65
CA GLU A 675 -2.56 36.02 -14.65
C GLU A 675 -1.67 35.04 -15.40
N SER A 676 -0.69 35.57 -16.15
CA SER A 676 0.32 34.77 -16.84
C SER A 676 -0.26 33.76 -17.84
N VAL A 677 -1.06 34.27 -18.80
CA VAL A 677 -1.60 33.49 -19.93
C VAL A 677 -0.81 33.82 -21.20
N GLY A 678 -0.14 32.83 -21.80
CA GLY A 678 0.76 33.06 -22.94
C GLY A 678 0.66 32.01 -24.05
N SER A 679 0.92 32.44 -25.29
CA SER A 679 0.78 31.56 -26.47
C SER A 679 1.88 30.49 -26.57
N ILE A 680 3.00 30.70 -25.88
CA ILE A 680 4.11 29.74 -25.73
C ILE A 680 4.28 29.34 -24.26
N THR A 681 4.56 30.29 -23.38
CA THR A 681 4.69 30.03 -21.93
C THR A 681 3.77 30.94 -21.13
N GLY A 682 3.17 30.42 -20.05
CA GLY A 682 2.34 31.23 -19.17
C GLY A 682 3.20 32.18 -18.31
N TYR A 683 4.21 31.63 -17.63
CA TYR A 683 5.21 32.40 -16.87
C TYR A 683 6.62 31.91 -17.17
N ALA A 684 7.62 32.79 -17.19
CA ALA A 684 9.02 32.45 -17.48
C ALA A 684 9.97 33.21 -16.55
N TYR A 685 10.70 32.49 -15.70
CA TYR A 685 11.74 33.06 -14.83
C TYR A 685 13.12 32.70 -15.38
N ASN A 686 13.96 33.72 -15.65
CA ASN A 686 15.32 33.54 -16.19
C ASN A 686 15.37 32.50 -17.35
N SER A 687 14.37 32.58 -18.23
CA SER A 687 14.07 31.58 -19.25
C SER A 687 14.07 32.21 -20.63
N THR A 688 14.35 31.42 -21.67
CA THR A 688 14.41 31.91 -23.06
C THR A 688 13.37 31.24 -23.94
N VAL A 689 12.91 31.97 -24.96
CA VAL A 689 12.09 31.43 -26.04
C VAL A 689 12.67 31.93 -27.37
N GLU A 690 13.15 30.99 -28.19
CA GLU A 690 13.83 31.25 -29.45
C GLU A 690 13.16 30.48 -30.58
N ASP A 691 13.04 31.08 -31.77
CA ASP A 691 12.61 30.40 -32.99
C ASP A 691 11.27 29.63 -32.88
N CYS A 692 10.37 30.08 -32.01
CA CYS A 692 9.05 29.47 -31.80
C CYS A 692 7.95 30.18 -32.59
N THR A 693 6.92 29.42 -32.99
CA THR A 693 5.73 29.97 -33.67
C THR A 693 4.45 29.59 -32.95
N SER A 694 3.46 30.48 -32.94
CA SER A 694 2.16 30.22 -32.32
C SER A 694 1.00 30.73 -33.17
N THR A 695 -0.08 29.94 -33.21
CA THR A 695 -1.41 30.36 -33.68
C THR A 695 -2.48 30.23 -32.59
N MET A 696 -2.04 30.14 -31.33
CA MET A 696 -2.93 29.99 -30.17
C MET A 696 -3.83 31.22 -30.01
N THR A 697 -5.10 30.99 -29.68
CA THR A 697 -6.07 32.06 -29.40
C THR A 697 -6.49 32.04 -27.95
N TRP A 698 -6.86 33.21 -27.39
CA TRP A 698 -7.33 33.35 -26.00
C TRP A 698 -8.65 34.11 -25.95
N ASN A 699 -9.70 33.52 -25.35
CA ASN A 699 -11.03 34.14 -25.20
C ASN A 699 -11.54 34.82 -26.50
N SER A 700 -11.30 34.21 -27.66
CA SER A 700 -11.59 34.68 -29.05
C SER A 700 -10.62 35.67 -29.72
N GLY A 701 -9.56 36.12 -29.03
CA GLY A 701 -8.49 36.97 -29.59
C GLY A 701 -7.22 36.21 -29.98
N ILE A 702 -6.36 36.82 -30.82
CA ILE A 702 -4.99 36.32 -31.06
C ILE A 702 -4.16 36.65 -29.82
N LEU A 703 -3.45 35.66 -29.29
CA LEU A 703 -2.62 35.83 -28.11
C LEU A 703 -1.18 36.20 -28.52
N GLU A 704 -0.67 37.32 -28.00
CA GLU A 704 0.72 37.71 -28.23
C GLU A 704 1.68 36.68 -27.62
N GLN A 705 2.89 36.59 -28.18
CA GLN A 705 3.91 35.68 -27.68
C GLN A 705 4.46 36.20 -26.35
N ILE A 706 4.08 35.54 -25.26
CA ILE A 706 4.78 35.68 -23.99
C ILE A 706 5.95 34.69 -23.99
N GLY A 707 7.15 35.23 -23.81
CA GLY A 707 8.45 34.57 -24.07
C GLY A 707 9.52 35.53 -24.62
N ILE A 708 9.13 36.76 -25.00
CA ILE A 708 10.03 37.81 -25.46
C ILE A 708 10.09 38.96 -24.42
N TRP A 709 11.13 38.91 -23.58
CA TRP A 709 11.79 40.02 -22.86
C TRP A 709 10.94 40.91 -21.92
N GLU A 710 11.09 40.72 -20.61
CA GLU A 710 11.74 41.69 -19.70
C GLU A 710 12.06 40.96 -18.40
N VAL A 711 13.33 40.99 -17.99
CA VAL A 711 13.74 40.57 -16.65
C VAL A 711 13.00 41.49 -15.69
N ILE A 712 11.98 41.01 -15.00
CA ILE A 712 11.46 41.72 -13.83
C ILE A 712 12.60 41.65 -12.81
N GLN A 713 13.33 42.76 -12.67
CA GLN A 713 14.33 42.89 -11.63
C GLN A 713 13.59 42.77 -10.29
N PRO A 714 14.16 42.12 -9.26
CA PRO A 714 13.53 41.94 -7.95
C PRO A 714 13.08 43.24 -7.25
N GLU A 715 13.46 44.40 -7.79
CA GLU A 715 13.21 45.73 -7.23
C GLU A 715 11.79 46.26 -7.50
N ASP A 716 11.03 45.65 -8.42
CA ASP A 716 9.67 46.10 -8.78
C ASP A 716 8.53 45.45 -7.94
N GLN A 717 8.85 44.61 -6.94
CA GLN A 717 7.84 44.04 -6.02
C GLN A 717 7.51 44.93 -4.80
N ALA A 718 8.06 46.15 -4.72
CA ALA A 718 7.87 47.06 -3.59
C ALA A 718 7.13 48.37 -3.94
N ALA A 719 6.16 48.33 -4.87
CA ALA A 719 5.29 49.46 -5.21
C ALA A 719 3.82 49.19 -4.88
#